data_AF-A0A2D0N0T4-F1
#
_entry.id   AF-A0A2D0N0T4-F1
#
_cell.length_a   1.000
_cell.length_b   1.000
_cell.length_c   1.000
_cell.angle_alpha   90.00
_cell.angle_beta   90.00
_cell.angle_gamma   90.00
#
_symmetry.space_group_name_H-M   'P 1'
#
loop_
_entity.id
_entity.type
_entity.pdbx_description
1 polymer ?
#
loop_
_entity_poly.entity_id
_entity_poly.type
_entity_poly.pdbx_seq_one_letter_code
_entity_poly.pdbx_strand_id
1 'polypeptide(L)'
;MNRNNQLLILLLFIGHVSLTAQSADYQFEENNGLVSVEAEHFASQELTDTRRWELTTTDRSPEASSDGDEPHTTGASGDAYLETLPDTRRNHGEKLIHGENFSNQPGKLGVLHYRVYFNNPGKYYVWVRAYSSGSEDNGIHVGLNGEWPESGQRMQWCEGKNAWTWASKQRTQRVHCGVEQLIYLQIPETGWHTVSFSMREDGFEFDKFVLSRDYAAPYGTGPAETVYGQSAEDSADIQGELKKWHKVTLNFDGPESDEQATDNPFLNYRLNVVFSNGDRRYLVPGYFAADGNAGSTSSTDGNRWRVHFAPDAEGEWTYQVSFKKGENIAVDEAEDAGSSAGFMDGTAGSFTVGPTDKTGRDFRAHGRLQYVGEPYLKFAETGAYFLKAGADAPENFLSYVEFDGDFKTDGHKDQWLKTWEAHIKDWQAGDPEWQNGKGKGIIGAINYLAGKGMNVFSFLTCNIKGDDQNVFPYLSYDDLDRIDISRMDQWEMVFQHAQRLGMFLHFKTLEVENQGLHDGGALGPQRKLYYRELIARFGHHLALNWNLCEENGKWKAKNPTPEQYTPERIAMTEYFYRNDPYHHHLVIHNGIHFDDLLGDRSRLTGASVQTHHANFDMVHREVLRWRKLSTYCGKPWVICVDEPGDAQHSLLPDAEDPGHDVPRKNALWGTLMAGGAGIEWYFGYDHAHSDLSCQDWRSRDKMWDQSRYALQFFNDNELPFWKMIPDDEFTDREDDYVFYLPGEVYVFYLKEGGALEGIDMRAQGGDYEVSWYNPRTGQFVGEPIIRTGYSRIDLPEPPEAVDQDWVVLMKKR
;
A
#
# COMPACT_ATOMS: atom_id res chain seq x y z
N MET A 1 -43.47 14.36 67.53
CA MET A 1 -44.78 14.62 66.91
C MET A 1 -44.55 14.86 65.42
N ASN A 2 -45.45 14.35 64.56
CA ASN A 2 -45.68 14.59 63.11
C ASN A 2 -44.92 15.74 62.41
N ARG A 3 -44.59 15.79 61.11
CA ARG A 3 -44.59 14.95 59.86
C ARG A 3 -43.80 15.81 58.81
N ASN A 4 -43.36 15.38 57.61
CA ASN A 4 -43.49 14.18 56.79
C ASN A 4 -42.21 14.00 55.90
N ASN A 5 -42.24 13.13 54.88
CA ASN A 5 -41.17 12.86 53.89
C ASN A 5 -41.15 13.80 52.64
N GLN A 6 -40.07 13.63 51.85
CA GLN A 6 -39.97 13.58 50.36
C GLN A 6 -39.41 14.76 49.54
N LEU A 7 -38.14 14.59 49.12
CA LEU A 7 -37.65 14.43 47.73
C LEU A 7 -38.29 15.24 46.56
N LEU A 8 -37.41 15.83 45.71
CA LEU A 8 -37.32 15.64 44.23
C LEU A 8 -37.30 16.92 43.33
N ILE A 9 -36.21 17.02 42.54
CA ILE A 9 -36.04 17.64 41.18
C ILE A 9 -36.08 19.17 40.95
N LEU A 10 -35.26 19.56 39.97
CA LEU A 10 -34.91 20.86 39.42
C LEU A 10 -35.46 21.02 37.98
N LEU A 11 -36.16 22.12 37.65
CA LEU A 11 -36.35 22.65 36.29
C LEU A 11 -36.75 24.14 36.40
N LEU A 12 -35.96 25.10 35.90
CA LEU A 12 -35.85 25.61 34.50
C LEU A 12 -36.84 26.76 34.19
N PHE A 13 -36.29 27.95 33.93
CA PHE A 13 -36.99 29.09 33.33
C PHE A 13 -36.37 29.34 31.96
N ILE A 14 -37.13 29.11 30.89
CA ILE A 14 -36.67 29.31 29.50
C ILE A 14 -37.07 30.72 29.05
N GLY A 15 -36.09 31.56 28.76
CA GLY A 15 -36.30 32.75 27.93
C GLY A 15 -36.32 32.35 26.47
N HIS A 16 -37.33 32.79 25.72
CA HIS A 16 -37.37 32.55 24.27
C HIS A 16 -36.30 33.37 23.56
N VAL A 17 -35.37 32.68 22.89
CA VAL A 17 -34.49 33.24 21.87
C VAL A 17 -34.94 32.65 20.55
N SER A 18 -35.47 33.48 19.64
CA SER A 18 -35.67 33.06 18.26
C SER A 18 -34.30 32.91 17.59
N LEU A 19 -33.85 31.66 17.38
CA LEU A 19 -32.76 31.41 16.45
C LEU A 19 -33.27 31.63 15.04
N THR A 20 -32.86 32.73 14.41
CA THR A 20 -32.70 32.74 12.95
C THR A 20 -31.44 31.95 12.62
N ALA A 21 -31.56 30.92 11.78
CA ALA A 21 -30.40 30.19 11.30
C ALA A 21 -29.49 31.17 10.54
N GLN A 22 -28.29 31.37 11.06
CA GLN A 22 -27.29 32.22 10.42
C GLN A 22 -26.55 31.34 9.41
N SER A 23 -26.84 31.54 8.12
CA SER A 23 -26.13 30.83 7.06
C SER A 23 -24.64 31.18 7.15
N ALA A 24 -23.78 30.18 6.95
CA ALA A 24 -22.39 30.47 6.64
C ALA A 24 -22.33 31.21 5.30
N ASP A 25 -21.39 32.14 5.14
CA ASP A 25 -21.25 32.95 3.91
C ASP A 25 -20.57 32.13 2.81
N TYR A 26 -21.24 31.07 2.36
CA TYR A 26 -20.77 30.17 1.31
C TYR A 26 -20.54 30.94 0.01
N GLN A 27 -19.37 30.68 -0.58
CA GLN A 27 -18.90 31.29 -1.81
C GLN A 27 -18.34 30.17 -2.69
N PHE A 28 -18.58 30.24 -3.99
CA PHE A 28 -18.24 29.20 -4.94
C PHE A 28 -17.35 29.74 -6.06
N GLU A 29 -16.63 28.85 -6.72
CA GLU A 29 -15.73 29.15 -7.82
C GLU A 29 -16.01 28.25 -9.01
N GLU A 30 -15.75 28.76 -10.20
CA GLU A 30 -15.79 28.00 -11.45
C GLU A 30 -14.42 27.41 -11.75
N ASN A 31 -14.36 26.09 -11.74
CA ASN A 31 -13.16 25.30 -12.00
C ASN A 31 -13.31 24.58 -13.35
N ASN A 32 -12.42 24.89 -14.30
CA ASN A 32 -12.31 24.21 -15.61
C ASN A 32 -13.63 24.06 -16.41
N GLY A 33 -14.50 25.07 -16.37
CA GLY A 33 -15.78 25.09 -17.06
C GLY A 33 -16.94 24.53 -16.26
N LEU A 34 -16.77 24.27 -14.96
CA LEU A 34 -17.78 23.68 -14.09
C LEU A 34 -17.93 24.45 -12.75
N VAL A 35 -19.18 24.61 -12.31
CA VAL A 35 -19.57 25.04 -10.95
C VAL A 35 -20.54 24.00 -10.40
N SER A 36 -20.42 23.63 -9.12
CA SER A 36 -21.33 22.68 -8.44
C SER A 36 -21.68 23.22 -7.05
N VAL A 37 -22.97 23.23 -6.69
CA VAL A 37 -23.49 23.89 -5.48
C VAL A 37 -24.73 23.15 -4.95
N GLU A 38 -24.73 22.81 -3.66
CA GLU A 38 -25.92 22.30 -2.95
C GLU A 38 -26.96 23.43 -2.77
N ALA A 39 -28.24 23.13 -2.92
CA ALA A 39 -29.29 24.14 -2.92
C ALA A 39 -29.36 24.90 -1.60
N GLU A 40 -29.18 24.22 -0.46
CA GLU A 40 -29.23 24.78 0.88
C GLU A 40 -28.06 25.72 1.23
N HIS A 41 -26.95 25.70 0.47
CA HIS A 41 -25.81 26.60 0.65
C HIS A 41 -26.00 27.97 -0.06
N PHE A 42 -27.22 28.51 -0.01
CA PHE A 42 -27.53 29.84 -0.54
C PHE A 42 -26.99 30.95 0.38
N ALA A 43 -26.53 32.05 -0.23
CA ALA A 43 -26.03 33.21 0.51
C ALA A 43 -27.16 34.09 1.07
N SER A 44 -28.28 34.22 0.34
CA SER A 44 -29.49 34.91 0.83
C SER A 44 -30.76 34.46 0.11
N GLN A 45 -31.91 34.76 0.70
CA GLN A 45 -33.23 34.54 0.11
C GLN A 45 -34.10 35.80 0.22
N GLU A 46 -34.83 36.12 -0.85
CA GLU A 46 -35.73 37.28 -0.96
C GLU A 46 -37.14 36.91 -1.45
N LEU A 47 -38.07 37.88 -1.37
CA LEU A 47 -39.48 37.76 -1.79
C LEU A 47 -40.24 36.62 -1.09
N THR A 48 -40.01 36.46 0.21
CA THR A 48 -40.49 35.30 1.00
C THR A 48 -41.88 35.45 1.63
N ASP A 49 -42.57 36.58 1.42
CA ASP A 49 -43.84 36.90 2.12
C ASP A 49 -45.01 35.99 1.73
N THR A 50 -44.93 35.36 0.55
CA THR A 50 -45.99 34.50 -0.02
C THR A 50 -45.53 33.05 -0.14
N ARG A 51 -44.27 32.82 -0.52
CA ARG A 51 -43.62 31.50 -0.63
C ARG A 51 -42.15 31.63 -0.27
N ARG A 52 -41.62 30.64 0.44
CA ARG A 52 -40.25 30.59 0.95
C ARG A 52 -39.66 29.21 0.70
N TRP A 53 -38.40 29.18 0.30
CA TRP A 53 -37.57 27.98 0.35
C TRP A 53 -37.25 27.66 1.81
N GLU A 54 -37.74 26.53 2.29
CA GLU A 54 -37.46 25.97 3.62
C GLU A 54 -36.54 24.76 3.48
N LEU A 55 -35.67 24.55 4.49
CA LEU A 55 -34.69 23.47 4.51
C LEU A 55 -35.26 22.21 5.17
N THR A 56 -35.19 21.10 4.44
CA THR A 56 -35.50 19.75 4.92
C THR A 56 -34.22 18.90 4.97
N THR A 57 -33.96 18.27 6.11
CA THR A 57 -32.86 17.32 6.34
C THR A 57 -33.38 16.11 7.13
N THR A 58 -32.58 15.05 7.26
CA THR A 58 -32.90 13.85 8.06
C THR A 58 -33.37 14.13 9.49
N ASP A 59 -32.80 15.15 10.14
CA ASP A 59 -33.10 15.55 11.52
C ASP A 59 -34.07 16.76 11.63
N ARG A 60 -34.42 17.39 10.50
CA ARG A 60 -35.23 18.62 10.47
C ARG A 60 -36.20 18.63 9.29
N SER A 61 -37.48 18.57 9.57
CA SER A 61 -38.53 19.01 8.63
C SER A 61 -39.06 20.40 9.03
N PRO A 62 -39.51 21.24 8.09
CA PRO A 62 -40.21 22.49 8.39
C PRO A 62 -41.45 22.26 9.26
N GLU A 63 -41.87 23.24 10.08
CA GLU A 63 -43.09 23.11 10.90
C GLU A 63 -44.34 23.09 10.00
N ALA A 64 -44.76 21.88 9.64
CA ALA A 64 -45.79 21.62 8.65
C ALA A 64 -47.15 22.24 9.02
N SER A 65 -47.60 23.14 8.16
CA SER A 65 -49.01 23.56 8.06
C SER A 65 -49.53 23.60 6.62
N SER A 66 -48.73 23.10 5.66
CA SER A 66 -48.96 23.28 4.22
C SER A 66 -48.22 22.29 3.31
N ASP A 67 -47.02 21.83 3.68
CA ASP A 67 -46.48 20.58 3.11
C ASP A 67 -47.44 19.40 3.41
N GLY A 68 -47.48 18.41 2.54
CA GLY A 68 -48.01 17.10 2.85
C GLY A 68 -47.70 16.06 1.78
N ASP A 69 -46.49 16.13 1.21
CA ASP A 69 -45.79 14.97 0.69
C ASP A 69 -44.99 14.31 1.85
N GLU A 70 -44.23 13.24 1.59
CA GLU A 70 -43.31 12.66 2.60
C GLU A 70 -41.90 13.22 2.40
N PRO A 71 -41.09 13.49 3.45
CA PRO A 71 -39.76 14.07 3.27
C PRO A 71 -38.81 13.19 2.41
N HIS A 72 -38.33 13.71 1.28
CA HIS A 72 -37.53 12.95 0.30
C HIS A 72 -36.01 13.02 0.51
N THR A 73 -35.55 13.19 1.75
CA THR A 73 -34.12 13.36 2.10
C THR A 73 -33.24 12.18 1.64
N THR A 74 -33.79 10.97 1.59
CA THR A 74 -33.06 9.77 1.15
C THR A 74 -32.66 9.88 -0.33
N GLY A 75 -31.35 9.99 -0.57
CA GLY A 75 -30.79 10.07 -1.92
C GLY A 75 -30.71 11.49 -2.49
N ALA A 76 -31.08 12.51 -1.71
CA ALA A 76 -30.60 13.86 -1.93
C ALA A 76 -29.07 13.91 -1.72
N SER A 77 -28.40 14.91 -2.29
CA SER A 77 -27.01 15.21 -1.97
C SER A 77 -26.95 15.72 -0.53
N GLY A 78 -25.96 15.27 0.26
CA GLY A 78 -25.87 15.63 1.68
C GLY A 78 -27.05 15.19 2.57
N ASP A 79 -27.98 14.37 2.06
CA ASP A 79 -29.27 14.02 2.69
C ASP A 79 -30.14 15.25 3.08
N ALA A 80 -30.02 16.35 2.31
CA ALA A 80 -30.72 17.62 2.52
C ALA A 80 -31.26 18.20 1.20
N TYR A 81 -32.29 19.04 1.28
CA TYR A 81 -32.83 19.79 0.13
C TYR A 81 -33.64 21.03 0.57
N LEU A 82 -33.96 21.91 -0.39
CA LEU A 82 -34.87 23.04 -0.20
C LEU A 82 -36.22 22.81 -0.87
N GLU A 83 -37.30 23.28 -0.24
CA GLU A 83 -38.66 23.17 -0.78
C GLU A 83 -39.44 24.49 -0.71
N THR A 84 -40.22 24.81 -1.73
CA THR A 84 -41.00 26.07 -1.79
C THR A 84 -42.35 25.99 -1.09
N LEU A 85 -42.35 26.32 0.21
CA LEU A 85 -43.52 26.28 1.07
C LEU A 85 -44.17 27.66 1.28
N PRO A 86 -45.46 27.75 1.66
CA PRO A 86 -46.45 26.67 1.72
C PRO A 86 -46.77 26.07 0.35
N ASP A 87 -46.70 24.75 0.20
CA ASP A 87 -47.30 24.10 -0.96
C ASP A 87 -48.84 24.16 -0.85
N THR A 88 -49.48 24.46 -1.98
CA THR A 88 -50.93 24.56 -2.10
C THR A 88 -51.47 23.97 -3.41
N ARG A 89 -50.63 23.30 -4.23
CA ARG A 89 -51.03 22.89 -5.57
C ARG A 89 -50.31 21.67 -6.17
N ARG A 90 -50.24 20.62 -5.36
CA ARG A 90 -49.74 19.25 -5.66
C ARG A 90 -50.28 18.61 -6.93
N ASN A 91 -51.51 18.98 -7.35
CA ASN A 91 -52.16 18.33 -8.48
C ASN A 91 -53.04 19.24 -9.34
N HIS A 92 -53.33 18.78 -10.56
CA HIS A 92 -54.14 19.50 -11.54
C HIS A 92 -55.60 19.78 -11.12
N GLY A 93 -56.11 19.10 -10.08
CA GLY A 93 -57.43 19.39 -9.49
C GLY A 93 -57.45 20.66 -8.64
N GLU A 94 -56.28 21.13 -8.19
CA GLU A 94 -56.14 22.30 -7.34
C GLU A 94 -55.96 23.59 -8.15
N LYS A 95 -56.48 24.68 -7.57
CA LYS A 95 -56.63 25.94 -8.29
C LYS A 95 -55.27 26.60 -8.49
N LEU A 96 -54.90 26.80 -9.76
CA LEU A 96 -53.77 27.64 -10.13
C LEU A 96 -54.08 29.13 -9.86
N ILE A 97 -53.21 29.76 -9.07
CA ILE A 97 -53.29 31.17 -8.64
C ILE A 97 -51.97 31.85 -9.00
N HIS A 98 -52.02 32.61 -10.10
CA HIS A 98 -50.88 33.39 -10.57
C HIS A 98 -50.44 34.42 -9.51
N GLY A 99 -49.15 34.42 -9.18
CA GLY A 99 -48.57 35.29 -8.18
C GLY A 99 -48.69 34.79 -6.73
N GLU A 100 -49.18 33.56 -6.53
CA GLU A 100 -49.25 32.91 -5.21
C GLU A 100 -48.60 31.52 -5.24
N ASN A 101 -49.26 30.55 -5.90
CA ASN A 101 -48.77 29.17 -6.04
C ASN A 101 -48.10 28.92 -7.40
N PHE A 102 -48.19 29.88 -8.31
CA PHE A 102 -47.59 29.78 -9.64
C PHE A 102 -47.09 31.13 -10.16
N SER A 103 -45.84 31.19 -10.63
CA SER A 103 -45.30 32.34 -11.36
C SER A 103 -44.57 31.95 -12.64
N ASN A 104 -45.21 32.21 -13.78
CA ASN A 104 -44.53 32.17 -15.08
C ASN A 104 -43.66 33.41 -15.34
N GLN A 105 -43.59 34.37 -14.40
CA GLN A 105 -42.63 35.47 -14.42
C GLN A 105 -41.49 35.15 -13.44
N PRO A 106 -40.23 35.13 -13.89
CA PRO A 106 -39.10 34.86 -13.01
C PRO A 106 -38.86 36.02 -12.02
N GLY A 107 -38.20 35.73 -10.90
CA GLY A 107 -37.81 36.74 -9.91
C GLY A 107 -38.99 37.46 -9.22
N LYS A 108 -40.10 36.74 -8.96
CA LYS A 108 -41.31 37.31 -8.33
C LYS A 108 -41.69 36.70 -6.98
N LEU A 109 -41.30 35.46 -6.71
CA LEU A 109 -41.64 34.70 -5.51
C LEU A 109 -40.44 33.82 -5.16
N GLY A 110 -40.13 33.67 -3.87
CA GLY A 110 -39.09 32.77 -3.35
C GLY A 110 -37.81 32.80 -4.17
N VAL A 111 -36.95 33.80 -3.97
CA VAL A 111 -35.72 33.97 -4.75
C VAL A 111 -34.51 33.62 -3.90
N LEU A 112 -33.71 32.65 -4.35
CA LEU A 112 -32.42 32.27 -3.76
C LEU A 112 -31.28 32.96 -4.51
N HIS A 113 -30.21 33.30 -3.80
CA HIS A 113 -29.00 33.92 -4.34
C HIS A 113 -27.74 33.16 -3.91
N TYR A 114 -26.86 32.87 -4.86
CA TYR A 114 -25.58 32.20 -4.67
C TYR A 114 -24.45 33.07 -5.22
N ARG A 115 -23.33 33.15 -4.50
CA ARG A 115 -22.17 33.96 -4.90
C ARG A 115 -21.14 33.04 -5.57
N VAL A 116 -20.88 33.28 -6.85
CA VAL A 116 -19.99 32.45 -7.67
C VAL A 116 -18.94 33.33 -8.34
N TYR A 117 -17.66 33.00 -8.17
CA TYR A 117 -16.57 33.58 -8.93
C TYR A 117 -16.37 32.78 -10.22
N PHE A 118 -16.50 33.42 -11.37
CA PHE A 118 -16.23 32.80 -12.66
C PHE A 118 -14.83 33.15 -13.15
N ASN A 119 -13.98 32.15 -13.35
CA ASN A 119 -12.66 32.32 -13.96
C ASN A 119 -12.78 32.54 -15.48
N ASN A 120 -13.70 31.82 -16.13
CA ASN A 120 -13.89 31.75 -17.57
C ASN A 120 -15.26 32.31 -18.00
N PRO A 121 -15.32 33.42 -18.76
CA PRO A 121 -16.57 33.92 -19.33
C PRO A 121 -17.11 32.96 -20.40
N GLY A 122 -18.42 32.98 -20.64
CA GLY A 122 -19.03 32.19 -21.71
C GLY A 122 -20.43 31.65 -21.40
N LYS A 123 -20.87 30.71 -22.25
CA LYS A 123 -22.12 29.98 -22.08
C LYS A 123 -21.94 28.84 -21.09
N TYR A 124 -22.79 28.76 -20.08
CA TYR A 124 -22.89 27.65 -19.14
C TYR A 124 -24.33 27.11 -19.14
N TYR A 125 -24.52 25.84 -19.47
CA TYR A 125 -25.78 25.14 -19.30
C TYR A 125 -26.08 24.96 -17.81
N VAL A 126 -27.33 25.20 -17.42
CA VAL A 126 -27.77 25.02 -16.03
C VAL A 126 -28.45 23.66 -15.90
N TRP A 127 -27.84 22.78 -15.12
CA TRP A 127 -28.43 21.54 -14.65
C TRP A 127 -28.92 21.75 -13.22
N VAL A 128 -30.13 21.27 -12.94
CA VAL A 128 -30.70 21.24 -11.59
C VAL A 128 -31.10 19.80 -11.28
N ARG A 129 -30.91 19.37 -10.04
CA ARG A 129 -31.41 18.12 -9.48
C ARG A 129 -32.61 18.46 -8.61
N ALA A 130 -33.73 17.82 -8.92
CA ALA A 130 -35.02 18.06 -8.27
C ALA A 130 -35.77 16.75 -8.07
N TYR A 131 -36.61 16.70 -7.04
CA TYR A 131 -37.61 15.65 -6.86
C TYR A 131 -38.95 16.16 -7.39
N SER A 132 -39.84 15.24 -7.77
CA SER A 132 -41.20 15.60 -8.15
C SER A 132 -42.11 14.38 -8.11
N SER A 133 -43.11 14.43 -7.23
CA SER A 133 -44.12 13.38 -7.03
C SER A 133 -45.17 13.35 -8.14
N GLY A 134 -45.55 14.53 -8.66
CA GLY A 134 -46.80 14.72 -9.42
C GLY A 134 -46.69 15.43 -10.78
N SER A 135 -47.83 15.89 -11.30
CA SER A 135 -47.91 16.69 -12.54
C SER A 135 -47.56 18.15 -12.33
N GLU A 136 -47.46 18.59 -11.08
CA GLU A 136 -47.14 19.95 -10.66
C GLU A 136 -45.78 19.95 -9.90
N ASP A 137 -45.46 21.04 -9.22
CA ASP A 137 -44.30 21.13 -8.30
C ASP A 137 -42.96 20.83 -8.99
N ASN A 138 -42.86 21.21 -10.28
CA ASN A 138 -41.88 20.64 -11.19
C ASN A 138 -41.28 21.65 -12.16
N GLY A 139 -41.20 22.91 -11.77
CA GLY A 139 -40.44 23.92 -12.49
C GLY A 139 -39.87 25.03 -11.62
N ILE A 140 -38.81 25.62 -12.14
CA ILE A 140 -38.04 26.72 -11.53
C ILE A 140 -37.57 27.69 -12.64
N HIS A 141 -37.09 28.86 -12.27
CA HIS A 141 -36.33 29.75 -13.18
C HIS A 141 -34.95 30.04 -12.59
N VAL A 142 -33.97 30.31 -13.45
CA VAL A 142 -32.61 30.73 -13.09
C VAL A 142 -32.29 32.11 -13.70
N GLY A 143 -31.47 32.89 -13.00
CA GLY A 143 -31.06 34.25 -13.35
C GLY A 143 -29.61 34.54 -12.97
N LEU A 144 -29.10 35.68 -13.44
CA LEU A 144 -27.71 36.10 -13.26
C LEU A 144 -27.66 37.61 -12.98
N ASN A 145 -26.95 38.02 -11.92
CA ASN A 145 -26.74 39.42 -11.54
C ASN A 145 -28.05 40.24 -11.42
N GLY A 146 -29.14 39.60 -10.95
CA GLY A 146 -30.46 40.21 -10.83
C GLY A 146 -31.31 40.20 -12.11
N GLU A 147 -30.72 39.86 -13.26
CA GLU A 147 -31.41 39.73 -14.54
C GLU A 147 -31.88 38.29 -14.80
N TRP A 148 -33.00 38.15 -15.50
CA TRP A 148 -33.65 36.86 -15.75
C TRP A 148 -33.75 36.60 -17.26
N PRO A 149 -32.67 36.14 -17.92
CA PRO A 149 -32.63 35.96 -19.38
C PRO A 149 -33.67 34.94 -19.83
N GLU A 150 -34.15 35.03 -21.07
CA GLU A 150 -35.09 34.04 -21.62
C GLU A 150 -34.53 32.62 -21.52
N SER A 151 -33.21 32.44 -21.69
CA SER A 151 -32.51 31.15 -21.52
C SER A 151 -32.41 30.63 -20.08
N GLY A 152 -32.89 31.38 -19.08
CA GLY A 152 -33.00 30.92 -17.69
C GLY A 152 -34.43 30.56 -17.27
N GLN A 153 -35.42 30.83 -18.11
CA GLN A 153 -36.84 30.76 -17.70
C GLN A 153 -37.49 29.41 -18.03
N ARG A 154 -38.40 28.99 -17.14
CA ARG A 154 -39.30 27.83 -17.33
C ARG A 154 -38.56 26.49 -17.49
N MET A 155 -37.66 26.18 -16.56
CA MET A 155 -37.19 24.80 -16.39
C MET A 155 -38.37 23.89 -15.99
N GLN A 156 -38.37 22.63 -16.43
CA GLN A 156 -39.53 21.75 -16.28
C GLN A 156 -39.15 20.25 -16.21
N TRP A 157 -39.68 19.52 -15.22
CA TRP A 157 -39.52 18.07 -15.07
C TRP A 157 -40.81 17.32 -15.42
N CYS A 158 -40.84 16.71 -16.61
CA CYS A 158 -41.87 15.72 -16.98
C CYS A 158 -41.44 14.28 -16.68
N GLU A 159 -40.14 14.01 -16.66
CA GLU A 159 -39.52 12.69 -16.49
C GLU A 159 -38.89 12.61 -15.10
N GLY A 160 -38.54 11.40 -14.64
CA GLY A 160 -37.90 11.22 -13.32
C GLY A 160 -38.80 11.40 -12.11
N LYS A 161 -40.09 11.07 -12.24
CA LYS A 161 -41.06 11.19 -11.13
C LYS A 161 -40.76 10.19 -10.01
N ASN A 162 -40.93 10.64 -8.76
CA ASN A 162 -40.57 9.92 -7.54
C ASN A 162 -39.06 9.55 -7.45
N ALA A 163 -38.18 10.37 -8.03
CA ALA A 163 -36.72 10.22 -7.95
C ALA A 163 -35.97 11.54 -8.15
N TRP A 164 -34.88 11.75 -7.41
CA TRP A 164 -33.98 12.88 -7.60
C TRP A 164 -33.34 12.87 -9.00
N THR A 165 -33.73 13.82 -9.85
CA THR A 165 -33.47 13.79 -11.29
C THR A 165 -32.81 15.07 -11.81
N TRP A 166 -31.69 14.93 -12.50
CA TRP A 166 -31.03 16.01 -13.23
C TRP A 166 -31.79 16.40 -14.51
N ALA A 167 -32.09 17.69 -14.71
CA ALA A 167 -32.60 18.19 -15.99
C ALA A 167 -32.09 19.58 -16.37
N SER A 168 -32.08 19.85 -17.68
CA SER A 168 -31.71 21.12 -18.31
C SER A 168 -32.52 21.36 -19.59
N LYS A 169 -33.85 21.53 -19.46
CA LYS A 169 -34.79 21.67 -20.59
C LYS A 169 -35.73 22.86 -20.37
N GLN A 170 -35.92 23.70 -21.40
CA GLN A 170 -36.80 24.87 -21.33
C GLN A 170 -38.18 24.57 -21.90
N ARG A 171 -39.24 24.70 -21.07
CA ARG A 171 -40.64 24.67 -21.54
C ARG A 171 -40.91 25.81 -22.52
N THR A 172 -41.53 25.47 -23.66
CA THR A 172 -41.98 26.43 -24.68
C THR A 172 -43.47 26.26 -24.96
N GLN A 173 -44.07 27.19 -25.70
CA GLN A 173 -45.48 27.06 -26.12
C GLN A 173 -45.75 25.81 -26.97
N ARG A 174 -44.74 25.30 -27.69
CA ARG A 174 -44.85 24.12 -28.57
C ARG A 174 -44.44 22.81 -27.90
N VAL A 175 -43.51 22.86 -26.94
CA VAL A 175 -42.94 21.68 -26.28
C VAL A 175 -43.11 21.82 -24.78
N HIS A 176 -44.10 21.11 -24.24
CA HIS A 176 -44.52 21.18 -22.84
C HIS A 176 -43.42 20.73 -21.88
N CYS A 177 -42.81 19.57 -22.13
CA CYS A 177 -41.69 19.01 -21.35
C CYS A 177 -40.32 19.63 -21.65
N GLY A 178 -40.34 20.71 -22.43
CA GLY A 178 -39.18 21.52 -22.74
C GLY A 178 -38.27 21.01 -23.83
N VAL A 179 -37.37 21.91 -24.25
CA VAL A 179 -36.36 21.71 -25.28
C VAL A 179 -34.98 21.76 -24.63
N GLU A 180 -34.17 20.76 -24.94
CA GLU A 180 -32.78 20.64 -24.47
C GLU A 180 -31.90 21.79 -24.97
N GLN A 181 -30.78 22.04 -24.28
CA GLN A 181 -29.76 23.07 -24.61
C GLN A 181 -30.24 24.55 -24.61
N LEU A 182 -31.52 24.81 -24.37
CA LEU A 182 -32.08 26.16 -24.25
C LEU A 182 -31.97 26.75 -22.84
N ILE A 183 -31.69 25.92 -21.83
CA ILE A 183 -31.41 26.39 -20.46
C ILE A 183 -29.91 26.65 -20.30
N TYR A 184 -29.54 27.92 -20.19
CA TYR A 184 -28.16 28.36 -19.99
C TYR A 184 -28.07 29.81 -19.47
N LEU A 185 -26.99 30.12 -18.78
CA LEU A 185 -26.56 31.48 -18.47
C LEU A 185 -25.41 31.88 -19.40
N GLN A 186 -25.33 33.18 -19.71
CA GLN A 186 -24.22 33.78 -20.43
C GLN A 186 -23.43 34.64 -19.44
N ILE A 187 -22.31 34.11 -18.96
CA ILE A 187 -21.40 34.82 -18.07
C ILE A 187 -20.63 35.86 -18.91
N PRO A 188 -20.74 37.17 -18.59
CA PRO A 188 -20.23 38.23 -19.46
C PRO A 188 -18.74 38.51 -19.29
N GLU A 189 -18.19 38.35 -18.08
CA GLU A 189 -16.80 38.65 -17.73
C GLU A 189 -16.30 37.76 -16.59
N THR A 190 -15.01 37.85 -16.27
CA THR A 190 -14.37 37.11 -15.17
C THR A 190 -14.61 37.86 -13.87
N GLY A 191 -14.96 37.14 -12.79
CA GLY A 191 -15.14 37.72 -11.46
C GLY A 191 -16.39 37.26 -10.74
N TRP A 192 -16.81 38.03 -9.73
CA TRP A 192 -17.96 37.72 -8.90
C TRP A 192 -19.29 37.96 -9.61
N HIS A 193 -20.12 36.93 -9.65
CA HIS A 193 -21.48 36.94 -10.14
C HIS A 193 -22.46 36.42 -9.08
N THR A 194 -23.72 36.86 -9.18
CA THR A 194 -24.82 36.31 -8.37
C THR A 194 -25.68 35.43 -9.25
N VAL A 195 -25.57 34.11 -9.09
CA VAL A 195 -26.51 33.15 -9.68
C VAL A 195 -27.75 33.14 -8.81
N SER A 196 -28.94 33.21 -9.41
CA SER A 196 -30.20 33.28 -8.65
C SER A 196 -31.21 32.27 -9.16
N PHE A 197 -32.00 31.68 -8.26
CA PHE A 197 -33.10 30.80 -8.62
C PHE A 197 -34.41 31.36 -8.06
N SER A 198 -35.51 31.26 -8.81
CA SER A 198 -36.82 31.72 -8.34
C SER A 198 -37.91 30.71 -8.60
N MET A 199 -38.84 30.60 -7.66
CA MET A 199 -40.00 29.73 -7.73
C MET A 199 -40.80 29.95 -9.03
N ARG A 200 -41.17 28.85 -9.71
CA ARG A 200 -42.17 28.85 -10.77
C ARG A 200 -43.48 28.19 -10.30
N GLU A 201 -43.38 27.12 -9.54
CA GLU A 201 -44.46 26.38 -8.86
C GLU A 201 -44.07 26.25 -7.38
N ASP A 202 -45.02 26.32 -6.45
CA ASP A 202 -44.78 25.91 -5.06
C ASP A 202 -44.59 24.38 -4.96
N GLY A 203 -44.17 23.87 -3.79
CA GLY A 203 -43.82 22.45 -3.60
C GLY A 203 -42.57 21.97 -4.36
N PHE A 204 -41.88 22.83 -5.13
CA PHE A 204 -40.71 22.42 -5.88
C PHE A 204 -39.54 22.06 -4.94
N GLU A 205 -39.12 20.80 -4.98
CA GLU A 205 -37.99 20.27 -4.24
C GLU A 205 -36.67 20.42 -5.02
N PHE A 206 -35.75 21.21 -4.48
CA PHE A 206 -34.47 21.59 -5.08
C PHE A 206 -33.32 21.09 -4.22
N ASP A 207 -32.51 20.19 -4.79
CA ASP A 207 -31.40 19.52 -4.11
C ASP A 207 -30.06 20.14 -4.51
N LYS A 208 -29.76 20.22 -5.82
CA LYS A 208 -28.43 20.67 -6.28
C LYS A 208 -28.48 21.36 -7.63
N PHE A 209 -27.54 22.25 -7.92
CA PHE A 209 -27.31 22.74 -9.29
C PHE A 209 -25.86 22.63 -9.75
N VAL A 210 -25.70 22.46 -11.07
CA VAL A 210 -24.41 22.45 -11.77
C VAL A 210 -24.47 23.40 -12.95
N LEU A 211 -23.47 24.26 -13.09
CA LEU A 211 -23.25 25.07 -14.28
C LEU A 211 -22.09 24.44 -15.05
N SER A 212 -22.31 24.04 -16.31
CA SER A 212 -21.27 23.42 -17.13
C SER A 212 -21.22 24.00 -18.53
N ARG A 213 -20.03 24.16 -19.09
CA ARG A 213 -19.85 24.56 -20.50
C ARG A 213 -20.28 23.45 -21.48
N ASP A 214 -20.28 22.19 -21.02
CA ASP A 214 -20.72 21.03 -21.80
C ASP A 214 -22.17 20.64 -21.48
N TYR A 215 -22.90 20.20 -22.51
CA TYR A 215 -24.26 19.69 -22.35
C TYR A 215 -24.26 18.19 -22.03
N ALA A 216 -23.77 17.85 -20.84
CA ALA A 216 -23.82 16.51 -20.28
C ALA A 216 -24.53 16.54 -18.91
N ALA A 217 -25.49 15.64 -18.70
CA ALA A 217 -26.15 15.51 -17.41
C ALA A 217 -25.17 14.93 -16.37
N PRO A 218 -25.08 15.49 -15.14
CA PRO A 218 -24.30 14.88 -14.08
C PRO A 218 -24.83 13.48 -13.71
N TYR A 219 -23.95 12.61 -13.23
CA TYR A 219 -24.31 11.26 -12.77
C TYR A 219 -24.59 11.25 -11.25
N GLY A 220 -25.55 10.44 -10.80
CA GLY A 220 -25.90 10.30 -9.38
C GLY A 220 -26.29 11.63 -8.72
N THR A 221 -25.67 11.94 -7.58
CA THR A 221 -25.78 13.22 -6.84
C THR A 221 -24.97 14.35 -7.49
N GLY A 222 -24.27 14.11 -8.60
CA GLY A 222 -23.39 15.08 -9.24
C GLY A 222 -22.03 15.24 -8.55
N PRO A 223 -21.14 16.11 -9.08
CA PRO A 223 -19.83 16.35 -8.51
C PRO A 223 -19.92 17.06 -7.14
N ALA A 224 -18.85 16.93 -6.34
CA ALA A 224 -18.67 17.73 -5.12
C ALA A 224 -18.77 19.23 -5.41
N GLU A 225 -19.09 20.03 -4.37
CA GLU A 225 -19.18 21.48 -4.52
C GLU A 225 -17.86 22.13 -4.92
N THR A 226 -17.93 23.20 -5.70
CA THR A 226 -16.75 23.98 -6.10
C THR A 226 -16.62 25.22 -5.20
N VAL A 227 -16.21 25.02 -3.94
CA VAL A 227 -16.10 26.10 -2.94
C VAL A 227 -14.95 27.06 -3.30
N TYR A 228 -15.19 28.37 -3.17
CA TYR A 228 -14.22 29.41 -3.53
C TYR A 228 -12.98 29.35 -2.65
N GLY A 229 -11.80 29.31 -3.28
CA GLY A 229 -10.54 29.11 -2.58
C GLY A 229 -10.19 27.65 -2.28
N GLN A 230 -10.96 26.68 -2.77
CA GLN A 230 -10.47 25.32 -3.04
C GLN A 230 -10.17 25.20 -4.53
N SER A 231 -8.90 25.06 -4.87
CA SER A 231 -8.43 25.13 -6.25
C SER A 231 -8.48 23.76 -6.93
N ALA A 232 -8.51 23.75 -8.26
CA ALA A 232 -8.22 22.53 -9.02
C ALA A 232 -6.73 22.11 -8.94
N GLU A 233 -5.85 22.98 -8.43
CA GLU A 233 -4.44 22.71 -8.15
C GLU A 233 -4.26 21.85 -6.87
N ASP A 234 -5.29 21.73 -6.03
CA ASP A 234 -5.30 20.85 -4.84
C ASP A 234 -5.58 19.37 -5.18
N SER A 235 -5.60 19.00 -6.47
CA SER A 235 -5.72 17.63 -6.96
C SER A 235 -4.34 16.97 -7.13
N ALA A 236 -4.25 15.66 -6.86
CA ALA A 236 -2.97 14.95 -6.95
C ALA A 236 -2.45 14.89 -8.40
N ASP A 237 -1.15 15.15 -8.59
CA ASP A 237 -0.43 14.71 -9.79
C ASP A 237 -0.21 13.20 -9.69
N ILE A 238 -1.01 12.45 -10.46
CA ILE A 238 -1.03 10.98 -10.45
C ILE A 238 -0.12 10.45 -11.55
N GLN A 239 0.96 9.78 -11.14
CA GLN A 239 1.99 9.24 -12.03
C GLN A 239 2.08 7.71 -11.94
N GLY A 240 2.67 7.10 -12.98
CA GLY A 240 2.89 5.66 -13.09
C GLY A 240 1.96 4.97 -14.09
N GLU A 241 2.17 3.67 -14.28
CA GLU A 241 1.25 2.83 -15.05
C GLU A 241 0.00 2.58 -14.19
N LEU A 242 -1.17 3.14 -14.54
CA LEU A 242 -2.43 2.95 -13.80
C LEU A 242 -2.99 1.52 -14.00
N LYS A 243 -2.31 0.54 -13.40
CA LYS A 243 -2.56 -0.88 -13.56
C LYS A 243 -2.49 -1.61 -12.22
N LYS A 244 -3.31 -2.65 -12.08
CA LYS A 244 -3.33 -3.52 -10.90
C LYS A 244 -1.92 -4.04 -10.62
N TRP A 245 -1.48 -3.96 -9.37
CA TRP A 245 -0.14 -4.30 -8.86
C TRP A 245 1.00 -3.34 -9.24
N HIS A 246 0.77 -2.25 -9.98
CA HIS A 246 1.84 -1.31 -10.34
C HIS A 246 1.94 -0.19 -9.30
N LYS A 247 3.12 0.42 -9.15
CA LYS A 247 3.29 1.63 -8.34
C LYS A 247 2.57 2.81 -9.01
N VAL A 248 1.54 3.30 -8.34
CA VAL A 248 0.90 4.59 -8.59
C VAL A 248 1.48 5.59 -7.59
N THR A 249 1.97 6.72 -8.08
CA THR A 249 2.50 7.81 -7.26
C THR A 249 1.51 8.95 -7.27
N LEU A 250 1.13 9.46 -6.10
CA LEU A 250 0.42 10.73 -5.97
C LEU A 250 1.41 11.75 -5.43
N ASN A 251 1.69 12.80 -6.20
CA ASN A 251 2.38 13.99 -5.71
C ASN A 251 1.34 15.09 -5.43
N PHE A 252 1.56 15.84 -4.37
CA PHE A 252 0.77 17.02 -4.00
C PHE A 252 1.68 18.22 -3.84
N ASP A 253 1.19 19.40 -4.22
CA ASP A 253 1.74 20.67 -3.77
C ASP A 253 1.38 20.86 -2.28
N GLY A 254 2.38 21.19 -1.46
CA GLY A 254 2.21 21.45 -0.04
C GLY A 254 3.07 22.64 0.42
N PRO A 255 3.40 22.74 1.72
CA PRO A 255 4.32 23.77 2.19
C PRO A 255 5.71 23.53 1.63
N GLU A 256 6.35 24.61 1.18
CA GLU A 256 7.79 24.69 0.94
C GLU A 256 8.55 24.30 2.20
N SER A 257 9.50 23.38 2.07
CA SER A 257 10.38 22.93 3.15
C SER A 257 11.74 22.52 2.60
N ASP A 258 12.65 22.18 3.50
CA ASP A 258 13.98 21.66 3.22
C ASP A 258 14.32 20.57 4.26
N GLU A 259 15.21 19.65 3.92
CA GLU A 259 15.71 18.60 4.81
C GLU A 259 16.20 19.16 6.17
N GLN A 260 16.83 20.34 6.18
CA GLN A 260 17.34 21.04 7.36
C GLN A 260 16.41 22.17 7.86
N ALA A 261 15.18 22.26 7.36
CA ALA A 261 14.23 23.30 7.77
C ALA A 261 14.02 23.34 9.31
N THR A 262 13.88 24.54 9.87
CA THR A 262 13.73 24.72 11.33
C THR A 262 12.48 24.02 11.89
N ASP A 263 11.42 23.96 11.09
CA ASP A 263 10.25 23.13 11.35
C ASP A 263 10.47 21.80 10.61
N ASN A 264 10.67 20.69 11.34
CA ASN A 264 11.08 19.42 10.73
C ASN A 264 9.96 18.84 9.83
N PRO A 265 10.15 18.71 8.50
CA PRO A 265 9.11 18.22 7.59
C PRO A 265 8.73 16.76 7.82
N PHE A 266 9.67 15.94 8.27
CA PHE A 266 9.50 14.50 8.50
C PHE A 266 8.73 14.22 9.79
N LEU A 267 8.88 15.08 10.80
CA LEU A 267 8.37 14.85 12.15
C LEU A 267 7.12 15.70 12.48
N ASN A 268 7.04 16.93 11.97
CA ASN A 268 5.98 17.89 12.30
C ASN A 268 4.83 17.97 11.27
N TYR A 269 4.86 17.10 10.25
CA TYR A 269 3.75 16.90 9.30
C TYR A 269 3.40 15.42 9.15
N ARG A 270 2.11 15.12 8.97
CA ARG A 270 1.58 13.76 8.75
C ARG A 270 0.68 13.79 7.52
N LEU A 271 1.22 13.34 6.38
CA LEU A 271 0.42 13.00 5.20
C LEU A 271 -0.03 11.55 5.28
N ASN A 272 -1.34 11.30 5.25
CA ASN A 272 -1.93 9.98 5.05
C ASN A 272 -2.98 10.08 3.95
N VAL A 273 -3.09 9.07 3.09
CA VAL A 273 -4.13 9.00 2.06
C VAL A 273 -4.89 7.69 2.18
N VAL A 274 -6.22 7.81 2.26
CA VAL A 274 -7.14 6.67 2.25
C VAL A 274 -7.51 6.37 0.81
N PHE A 275 -7.11 5.22 0.27
CA PHE A 275 -7.57 4.73 -1.03
C PHE A 275 -8.71 3.73 -0.86
N SER A 276 -9.74 3.79 -1.72
CA SER A 276 -10.91 2.91 -1.65
C SER A 276 -11.39 2.37 -3.01
N ASN A 277 -11.85 1.12 -3.05
CA ASN A 277 -12.43 0.46 -4.23
C ASN A 277 -13.42 -0.62 -3.77
N GLY A 278 -14.72 -0.31 -3.84
CA GLY A 278 -15.76 -1.14 -3.19
C GLY A 278 -15.48 -1.30 -1.69
N ASP A 279 -15.44 -2.54 -1.20
CA ASP A 279 -15.13 -2.85 0.20
C ASP A 279 -13.64 -2.71 0.57
N ARG A 280 -12.75 -2.48 -0.41
CA ARG A 280 -11.31 -2.31 -0.16
C ARG A 280 -11.02 -0.91 0.35
N ARG A 281 -10.18 -0.83 1.39
CA ARG A 281 -9.72 0.44 1.97
C ARG A 281 -8.29 0.32 2.48
N TYR A 282 -7.41 1.21 2.05
CA TYR A 282 -6.01 1.28 2.46
C TYR A 282 -5.71 2.66 3.04
N LEU A 283 -5.16 2.73 4.25
CA LEU A 283 -4.62 3.97 4.83
C LEU A 283 -3.10 3.97 4.58
N VAL A 284 -2.65 4.71 3.57
CA VAL A 284 -1.25 4.72 3.14
C VAL A 284 -0.54 5.98 3.65
N PRO A 285 0.60 5.84 4.35
CA PRO A 285 1.39 7.00 4.77
C PRO A 285 2.12 7.65 3.58
N GLY A 286 2.20 8.97 3.61
CA GLY A 286 3.03 9.79 2.73
C GLY A 286 4.16 10.50 3.47
N TYR A 287 5.04 11.13 2.68
CA TYR A 287 6.30 11.72 3.10
C TYR A 287 6.65 13.00 2.33
N PHE A 288 7.61 13.78 2.83
CA PHE A 288 8.16 14.96 2.15
C PHE A 288 9.21 14.56 1.09
N ALA A 289 9.07 15.11 -0.12
CA ALA A 289 9.76 14.64 -1.32
C ALA A 289 10.49 15.75 -2.11
N ALA A 290 10.83 16.89 -1.46
CA ALA A 290 11.59 18.00 -2.05
C ALA A 290 10.98 18.52 -3.38
N ASP A 291 11.72 18.48 -4.48
CA ASP A 291 11.28 18.86 -5.82
C ASP A 291 10.45 17.77 -6.55
N GLY A 292 10.28 16.59 -5.94
CA GLY A 292 9.60 15.43 -6.52
C GLY A 292 10.46 14.60 -7.50
N ASN A 293 11.75 14.90 -7.65
CA ASN A 293 12.71 14.18 -8.49
C ASN A 293 14.10 14.08 -7.84
N ALA A 294 14.15 14.16 -6.51
CA ALA A 294 15.36 14.28 -5.71
C ALA A 294 16.44 13.24 -6.05
N GLY A 295 16.07 12.00 -6.38
CA GLY A 295 17.05 10.97 -6.76
C GLY A 295 17.84 11.29 -8.03
N SER A 296 17.28 12.12 -8.92
CA SER A 296 17.95 12.63 -10.12
C SER A 296 18.57 14.01 -9.93
N THR A 297 18.02 14.86 -9.06
CA THR A 297 18.41 16.28 -8.94
C THR A 297 19.32 16.58 -7.75
N SER A 298 19.39 15.69 -6.75
CA SER A 298 19.96 15.95 -5.41
C SER A 298 19.35 17.19 -4.73
N SER A 299 18.07 17.45 -4.98
CA SER A 299 17.35 18.54 -4.31
C SER A 299 16.96 18.15 -2.89
N THR A 300 17.27 19.03 -1.94
CA THR A 300 16.93 18.91 -0.50
C THR A 300 15.67 19.70 -0.14
N ASP A 301 15.24 20.61 -1.02
CA ASP A 301 14.18 21.59 -0.80
C ASP A 301 13.05 21.51 -1.83
N GLY A 302 11.92 22.12 -1.50
CA GLY A 302 10.77 22.25 -2.39
C GLY A 302 9.45 22.00 -1.67
N ASN A 303 8.40 21.81 -2.47
CA ASN A 303 7.03 21.77 -1.98
C ASN A 303 6.29 20.44 -2.24
N ARG A 304 6.98 19.38 -2.69
CA ARG A 304 6.33 18.12 -3.06
C ARG A 304 6.16 17.20 -1.87
N TRP A 305 4.93 16.70 -1.73
CA TRP A 305 4.56 15.69 -0.74
C TRP A 305 3.97 14.48 -1.47
N ARG A 306 4.38 13.27 -1.08
CA ARG A 306 4.26 12.08 -1.91
C ARG A 306 3.63 10.90 -1.19
N VAL A 307 2.85 10.12 -1.93
CA VAL A 307 2.36 8.79 -1.53
C VAL A 307 2.61 7.79 -2.65
N HIS A 308 3.03 6.57 -2.29
CA HIS A 308 3.11 5.43 -3.20
C HIS A 308 2.06 4.38 -2.87
N PHE A 309 1.17 4.11 -3.82
CA PHE A 309 0.09 3.12 -3.71
C PHE A 309 0.23 2.03 -4.77
N ALA A 310 -0.09 0.80 -4.41
CA ALA A 310 -0.08 -0.35 -5.33
C ALA A 310 -1.45 -1.06 -5.29
N PRO A 311 -2.40 -0.70 -6.18
CA PRO A 311 -3.78 -1.18 -6.17
C PRO A 311 -3.86 -2.69 -6.43
N ASP A 312 -4.66 -3.40 -5.66
CA ASP A 312 -4.90 -4.85 -5.76
C ASP A 312 -6.13 -5.21 -6.63
N ALA A 313 -6.86 -4.21 -7.14
CA ALA A 313 -8.06 -4.38 -7.95
C ALA A 313 -8.12 -3.43 -9.15
N GLU A 314 -8.85 -3.85 -10.17
CA GLU A 314 -9.17 -3.06 -11.35
C GLU A 314 -10.43 -2.19 -11.11
N GLY A 315 -10.63 -1.18 -11.96
CA GLY A 315 -11.76 -0.25 -11.88
C GLY A 315 -11.40 1.08 -11.22
N GLU A 316 -12.42 1.85 -10.84
CA GLU A 316 -12.22 3.15 -10.20
C GLU A 316 -11.76 3.01 -8.76
N TRP A 317 -10.67 3.68 -8.43
CA TRP A 317 -10.18 3.91 -7.08
C TRP A 317 -10.45 5.36 -6.70
N THR A 318 -11.09 5.59 -5.56
CA THR A 318 -11.16 6.93 -4.95
C THR A 318 -10.05 7.09 -3.92
N TYR A 319 -9.67 8.33 -3.65
CA TYR A 319 -8.75 8.66 -2.56
C TYR A 319 -9.27 9.85 -1.75
N GLN A 320 -8.93 9.89 -0.46
CA GLN A 320 -9.16 11.02 0.45
C GLN A 320 -7.89 11.31 1.24
N VAL A 321 -7.53 12.59 1.35
CA VAL A 321 -6.26 13.04 1.90
C VAL A 321 -6.44 13.61 3.30
N SER A 322 -5.52 13.26 4.20
CA SER A 322 -5.36 13.85 5.53
C SER A 322 -3.94 14.36 5.66
N PHE A 323 -3.77 15.68 5.70
CA PHE A 323 -2.47 16.33 5.87
C PHE A 323 -2.48 17.22 7.10
N LYS A 324 -1.84 16.73 8.18
CA LYS A 324 -1.87 17.36 9.50
C LYS A 324 -0.52 17.95 9.88
N LYS A 325 -0.55 19.02 10.65
CA LYS A 325 0.61 19.70 11.23
C LYS A 325 0.54 19.70 12.76
N GLY A 326 1.68 19.52 13.43
CA GLY A 326 1.81 19.57 14.87
C GLY A 326 3.15 18.99 15.34
N GLU A 327 3.59 19.32 16.54
CA GLU A 327 4.84 18.77 17.10
C GLU A 327 4.77 17.24 17.16
N ASN A 328 5.73 16.54 16.53
CA ASN A 328 5.79 15.07 16.45
C ASN A 328 4.57 14.39 15.79
N ILE A 329 3.72 15.12 15.04
CA ILE A 329 2.47 14.57 14.50
C ILE A 329 2.67 13.36 13.57
N ALA A 330 3.83 13.23 12.92
CA ALA A 330 4.15 12.08 12.06
C ALA A 330 4.10 10.73 12.79
N VAL A 331 4.39 10.73 14.10
CA VAL A 331 4.56 9.54 14.94
C VAL A 331 3.50 9.38 16.03
N ASP A 332 2.56 10.34 16.10
CA ASP A 332 1.32 10.19 16.86
C ASP A 332 0.36 9.26 16.11
N GLU A 333 -0.22 8.30 16.84
CA GLU A 333 -1.17 7.30 16.32
C GLU A 333 -2.64 7.75 16.48
N ALA A 334 -2.92 8.85 17.18
CA ALA A 334 -4.29 9.35 17.34
C ALA A 334 -4.83 9.98 16.04
N GLU A 335 -6.08 9.66 15.71
CA GLU A 335 -6.75 10.12 14.47
C GLU A 335 -7.03 11.63 14.49
N ASP A 336 -7.39 12.17 15.66
CA ASP A 336 -7.73 13.58 15.90
C ASP A 336 -6.52 14.46 16.29
N ALA A 337 -5.31 13.89 16.31
CA ALA A 337 -4.09 14.63 16.62
C ALA A 337 -3.72 15.67 15.55
N GLY A 338 -3.11 16.77 16.02
CA GLY A 338 -2.63 17.87 15.19
C GLY A 338 -3.75 18.83 14.72
N SER A 339 -3.38 19.76 13.85
CA SER A 339 -4.30 20.63 13.13
C SER A 339 -4.22 20.35 11.63
N SER A 340 -5.19 20.84 10.85
CA SER A 340 -5.03 20.92 9.40
C SER A 340 -3.74 21.67 9.05
N ALA A 341 -2.97 21.14 8.11
CA ALA A 341 -1.81 21.83 7.55
C ALA A 341 -2.19 22.82 6.42
N GLY A 342 -3.46 22.83 5.99
CA GLY A 342 -3.89 23.47 4.74
C GLY A 342 -3.53 22.61 3.52
N PHE A 343 -3.38 23.25 2.36
CA PHE A 343 -3.02 22.60 1.08
C PHE A 343 -3.99 21.46 0.78
N MET A 344 -3.47 20.27 0.46
CA MET A 344 -4.22 19.05 0.16
C MET A 344 -5.00 18.42 1.34
N ASP A 345 -5.05 19.02 2.54
CA ASP A 345 -5.80 18.43 3.66
C ASP A 345 -7.32 18.42 3.40
N GLY A 346 -7.93 17.24 3.49
CA GLY A 346 -9.37 17.04 3.25
C GLY A 346 -9.75 16.91 1.77
N THR A 347 -8.79 16.99 0.84
CA THR A 347 -9.08 16.80 -0.59
C THR A 347 -9.43 15.34 -0.90
N ALA A 348 -10.12 15.15 -2.02
CA ALA A 348 -10.47 13.83 -2.53
C ALA A 348 -10.43 13.80 -4.06
N GLY A 349 -10.25 12.62 -4.64
CA GLY A 349 -10.26 12.44 -6.09
C GLY A 349 -10.41 10.96 -6.48
N SER A 350 -10.28 10.65 -7.77
CA SER A 350 -10.30 9.28 -8.27
C SER A 350 -9.38 9.05 -9.47
N PHE A 351 -9.05 7.79 -9.72
CA PHE A 351 -8.35 7.32 -10.91
C PHE A 351 -8.82 5.90 -11.27
N THR A 352 -8.74 5.53 -12.54
CA THR A 352 -9.13 4.19 -13.01
C THR A 352 -7.91 3.31 -13.22
N VAL A 353 -7.94 2.11 -12.63
CA VAL A 353 -6.89 1.10 -12.70
C VAL A 353 -7.28 0.00 -13.69
N GLY A 354 -6.42 -0.23 -14.69
CA GLY A 354 -6.58 -1.32 -15.67
C GLY A 354 -5.89 -2.63 -15.25
N PRO A 355 -6.03 -3.70 -16.05
CA PRO A 355 -5.30 -4.96 -15.82
C PRO A 355 -3.78 -4.78 -16.01
N THR A 356 -3.01 -5.58 -15.27
CA THR A 356 -1.56 -5.71 -15.51
C THR A 356 -1.29 -6.36 -16.87
N ASP A 357 -0.19 -5.97 -17.50
CA ASP A 357 0.33 -6.56 -18.76
C ASP A 357 1.71 -7.20 -18.57
N LYS A 358 2.20 -7.28 -17.32
CA LYS A 358 3.52 -7.83 -17.01
C LYS A 358 3.45 -9.36 -16.94
N THR A 359 4.57 -10.00 -17.24
CA THR A 359 4.70 -11.46 -17.35
C THR A 359 6.09 -11.92 -16.89
N GLY A 360 6.30 -13.22 -16.74
CA GLY A 360 7.62 -13.77 -16.42
C GLY A 360 7.98 -13.57 -14.96
N ARG A 361 9.15 -12.98 -14.67
CA ARG A 361 9.65 -12.81 -13.29
C ARG A 361 9.20 -11.51 -12.61
N ASP A 362 8.74 -10.50 -13.36
CA ASP A 362 8.26 -9.23 -12.81
C ASP A 362 7.11 -9.49 -11.83
N PHE A 363 7.25 -9.10 -10.55
CA PHE A 363 6.22 -9.41 -9.55
C PHE A 363 4.86 -8.77 -9.85
N ARG A 364 4.80 -7.74 -10.71
CA ARG A 364 3.53 -7.16 -11.20
C ARG A 364 2.72 -8.13 -12.07
N ALA A 365 3.29 -9.28 -12.46
CA ALA A 365 2.60 -10.41 -13.07
C ALA A 365 1.98 -11.39 -12.05
N HIS A 366 2.46 -11.37 -10.80
CA HIS A 366 2.09 -12.31 -9.74
C HIS A 366 1.28 -11.66 -8.61
N GLY A 367 1.29 -10.33 -8.54
CA GLY A 367 0.67 -9.56 -7.46
C GLY A 367 1.50 -9.59 -6.19
N ARG A 368 0.91 -9.12 -5.08
CA ARG A 368 1.60 -9.05 -3.78
C ARG A 368 1.87 -10.45 -3.24
N LEU A 369 3.07 -10.66 -2.70
CA LEU A 369 3.46 -11.87 -2.01
C LEU A 369 3.06 -11.78 -0.54
N GLN A 370 2.17 -12.67 -0.10
CA GLN A 370 1.46 -12.56 1.18
C GLN A 370 1.74 -13.75 2.10
N TYR A 371 1.73 -13.48 3.41
CA TYR A 371 1.58 -14.52 4.42
C TYR A 371 0.10 -14.94 4.51
N VAL A 372 -0.18 -16.22 4.29
CA VAL A 372 -1.54 -16.76 4.22
C VAL A 372 -1.92 -17.65 5.41
N GLY A 373 -1.20 -17.54 6.54
CA GLY A 373 -1.39 -18.40 7.72
C GLY A 373 -0.73 -19.79 7.60
N GLU A 374 0.02 -20.03 6.51
CA GLU A 374 0.68 -21.29 6.18
C GLU A 374 2.22 -21.13 6.27
N PRO A 375 3.01 -22.23 6.29
CA PRO A 375 4.48 -22.16 6.38
C PRO A 375 5.23 -21.55 5.19
N TYR A 376 4.51 -21.03 4.19
CA TYR A 376 5.08 -20.45 2.96
C TYR A 376 4.29 -19.22 2.53
N LEU A 377 4.97 -18.31 1.83
CA LEU A 377 4.32 -17.14 1.22
C LEU A 377 3.65 -17.52 -0.10
N LYS A 378 2.59 -16.78 -0.45
CA LYS A 378 1.76 -17.02 -1.62
C LYS A 378 1.43 -15.72 -2.37
N PHE A 379 1.51 -15.76 -3.69
CA PHE A 379 1.19 -14.64 -4.57
C PHE A 379 -0.32 -14.43 -4.69
N ALA A 380 -0.77 -13.18 -4.55
CA ALA A 380 -2.18 -12.81 -4.52
C ALA A 380 -2.91 -12.96 -5.87
N GLU A 381 -2.25 -12.73 -7.01
CA GLU A 381 -2.87 -12.86 -8.34
C GLU A 381 -2.85 -14.30 -8.83
N THR A 382 -1.69 -14.94 -8.78
CA THR A 382 -1.46 -16.27 -9.40
C THR A 382 -1.73 -17.43 -8.46
N GLY A 383 -1.80 -17.19 -7.15
CA GLY A 383 -1.90 -18.24 -6.13
C GLY A 383 -0.66 -19.13 -6.01
N ALA A 384 0.43 -18.80 -6.70
CA ALA A 384 1.69 -19.54 -6.63
C ALA A 384 2.38 -19.35 -5.28
N TYR A 385 2.96 -20.43 -4.74
CA TYR A 385 3.79 -20.35 -3.53
C TYR A 385 5.23 -20.02 -3.89
N PHE A 386 5.95 -19.36 -2.97
CA PHE A 386 7.29 -18.86 -3.20
C PHE A 386 8.35 -19.59 -2.37
N LEU A 387 9.45 -19.96 -3.02
CA LEU A 387 10.71 -20.37 -2.40
C LEU A 387 11.79 -19.37 -2.80
N LYS A 388 12.67 -18.99 -1.86
CA LYS A 388 13.77 -18.05 -2.13
C LYS A 388 15.17 -18.66 -2.03
N ALA A 389 16.07 -18.22 -2.91
CA ALA A 389 17.51 -18.44 -2.80
C ALA A 389 18.27 -17.22 -3.35
N GLY A 390 19.27 -16.74 -2.61
CA GLY A 390 19.99 -15.52 -2.97
C GLY A 390 21.11 -15.12 -2.00
N ALA A 391 21.54 -13.86 -2.09
CA ALA A 391 22.68 -13.34 -1.34
C ALA A 391 22.24 -12.58 -0.09
N ASP A 392 22.72 -12.98 1.08
CA ASP A 392 22.60 -12.16 2.30
C ASP A 392 23.77 -11.16 2.37
N ALA A 393 24.97 -11.66 2.04
CA ALA A 393 26.17 -10.84 1.96
C ALA A 393 26.31 -10.14 0.59
N PRO A 394 26.79 -8.89 0.54
CA PRO A 394 27.23 -8.08 1.67
C PRO A 394 26.08 -7.34 2.38
N GLU A 395 26.03 -7.36 3.73
CA GLU A 395 25.04 -6.60 4.54
C GLU A 395 24.93 -5.12 4.11
N ASN A 396 26.07 -4.55 3.72
CA ASN A 396 26.27 -3.16 3.36
C ASN A 396 26.13 -2.94 1.85
N PHE A 397 25.25 -3.70 1.19
CA PHE A 397 24.91 -3.54 -0.23
C PHE A 397 24.57 -2.09 -0.62
N LEU A 398 23.88 -1.35 0.26
CA LEU A 398 23.49 0.05 0.07
C LEU A 398 24.58 1.10 0.41
N SER A 399 25.77 0.67 0.86
CA SER A 399 26.94 1.52 1.16
C SER A 399 27.61 2.01 -0.13
N TYR A 400 26.87 2.60 -1.07
CA TYR A 400 27.29 2.74 -2.48
C TYR A 400 27.79 4.15 -2.84
N VAL A 401 29.01 4.25 -3.41
CA VAL A 401 29.73 5.52 -3.64
C VAL A 401 29.03 6.53 -4.56
N GLU A 402 28.07 6.08 -5.37
CA GLU A 402 27.34 6.95 -6.31
C GLU A 402 25.95 7.37 -5.80
N PHE A 403 25.54 6.92 -4.62
CA PHE A 403 24.40 7.54 -3.94
C PHE A 403 24.74 8.96 -3.44
N ASP A 404 23.70 9.73 -3.13
CA ASP A 404 23.82 11.08 -2.60
C ASP A 404 24.10 11.13 -1.09
N GLY A 405 24.44 12.34 -0.60
CA GLY A 405 24.84 12.61 0.77
C GLY A 405 26.31 12.36 1.07
N ASP A 406 26.84 13.00 2.12
CA ASP A 406 28.29 13.10 2.37
C ASP A 406 28.90 11.97 3.21
N PHE A 407 28.11 10.94 3.55
CA PHE A 407 28.53 9.74 4.30
C PHE A 407 29.82 9.12 3.75
N LYS A 408 29.95 9.10 2.42
CA LYS A 408 31.13 8.66 1.65
C LYS A 408 32.47 9.33 2.00
N THR A 409 32.48 10.35 2.86
CA THR A 409 33.65 11.13 3.30
C THR A 409 33.56 11.60 4.76
N ASP A 410 32.64 11.05 5.57
CA ASP A 410 32.45 11.50 6.96
C ASP A 410 33.46 10.88 7.96
N GLY A 411 34.21 9.86 7.53
CA GLY A 411 35.23 9.17 8.32
C GLY A 411 34.73 7.91 9.03
N HIS A 412 33.46 7.54 8.89
CA HIS A 412 32.87 6.33 9.46
C HIS A 412 33.07 5.11 8.55
N LYS A 413 34.28 4.54 8.57
CA LYS A 413 34.63 3.28 7.88
C LYS A 413 34.51 3.33 6.34
N ASP A 414 34.68 4.50 5.73
CA ASP A 414 34.59 4.80 4.29
C ASP A 414 35.35 3.81 3.37
N GLN A 415 36.35 3.08 3.88
CA GLN A 415 37.05 2.03 3.14
C GLN A 415 36.17 0.83 2.71
N TRP A 416 34.96 0.69 3.25
CA TRP A 416 34.03 -0.40 2.90
C TRP A 416 33.01 -0.05 1.81
N LEU A 417 32.98 1.21 1.36
CA LEU A 417 32.05 1.68 0.33
C LEU A 417 32.10 0.83 -0.94
N LYS A 418 30.93 0.52 -1.48
CA LYS A 418 30.71 -0.26 -2.69
C LYS A 418 30.88 0.59 -3.93
N THR A 419 31.67 0.09 -4.88
CA THR A 419 31.72 0.61 -6.25
C THR A 419 30.98 -0.31 -7.22
N TRP A 420 30.86 -1.61 -6.88
CA TRP A 420 30.30 -2.64 -7.75
C TRP A 420 30.88 -2.61 -9.19
N GLU A 421 32.14 -2.16 -9.34
CA GLU A 421 32.77 -1.87 -10.65
C GLU A 421 32.77 -3.10 -11.57
N ALA A 422 32.98 -4.29 -10.99
CA ALA A 422 32.95 -5.56 -11.69
C ALA A 422 31.60 -5.86 -12.39
N HIS A 423 30.53 -5.22 -11.96
CA HIS A 423 29.16 -5.37 -12.45
C HIS A 423 28.70 -4.26 -13.41
N ILE A 424 29.49 -3.21 -13.66
CA ILE A 424 29.12 -2.19 -14.67
C ILE A 424 28.88 -2.81 -16.06
N LYS A 425 29.55 -3.94 -16.36
CA LYS A 425 29.36 -4.74 -17.58
C LYS A 425 28.00 -5.47 -17.67
N ASP A 426 27.31 -5.62 -16.54
CA ASP A 426 26.04 -6.33 -16.41
C ASP A 426 24.84 -5.39 -16.58
N TRP A 427 25.04 -4.08 -16.38
CA TRP A 427 24.06 -3.04 -16.72
C TRP A 427 23.78 -3.03 -18.23
N GLN A 428 22.51 -2.92 -18.60
CA GLN A 428 22.01 -2.95 -19.97
C GLN A 428 21.35 -1.62 -20.36
N ALA A 429 21.33 -1.31 -21.65
CA ALA A 429 20.67 -0.11 -22.15
C ALA A 429 19.15 -0.16 -21.88
N GLY A 430 18.66 0.76 -21.04
CA GLY A 430 17.26 0.82 -20.59
C GLY A 430 17.07 0.48 -19.11
N ASP A 431 18.10 -0.05 -18.45
CA ASP A 431 18.18 -0.13 -16.99
C ASP A 431 18.29 1.28 -16.38
N PRO A 432 17.85 1.49 -15.12
CA PRO A 432 17.95 2.79 -14.48
C PRO A 432 19.41 3.24 -14.30
N GLU A 433 19.59 4.54 -14.40
CA GLU A 433 20.76 5.32 -14.02
C GLU A 433 20.26 6.67 -13.51
N TRP A 434 21.05 7.35 -12.67
CA TRP A 434 20.79 8.74 -12.29
C TRP A 434 21.96 9.63 -12.72
N GLN A 435 21.71 10.94 -12.79
CA GLN A 435 22.74 11.98 -12.97
C GLN A 435 23.74 11.73 -14.12
N ASN A 436 23.26 11.19 -15.24
CA ASN A 436 24.04 10.86 -16.44
C ASN A 436 25.08 9.74 -16.25
N GLY A 437 24.68 8.64 -15.61
CA GLY A 437 25.41 7.37 -15.65
C GLY A 437 25.80 6.78 -14.29
N LYS A 438 25.45 7.44 -13.18
CA LYS A 438 25.56 6.86 -11.83
C LYS A 438 24.55 5.71 -11.67
N GLY A 439 24.89 4.75 -10.81
CA GLY A 439 24.03 3.60 -10.47
C GLY A 439 24.37 2.31 -11.22
N LYS A 440 25.25 2.35 -12.22
CA LYS A 440 25.50 1.21 -13.11
C LYS A 440 26.10 0.00 -12.42
N GLY A 441 26.95 0.21 -11.41
CA GLY A 441 27.53 -0.87 -10.63
C GLY A 441 26.47 -1.63 -9.86
N ILE A 442 25.71 -0.93 -9.00
CA ILE A 442 24.71 -1.56 -8.11
C ILE A 442 23.52 -2.17 -8.88
N ILE A 443 23.06 -1.51 -9.95
CA ILE A 443 22.01 -2.05 -10.84
C ILE A 443 22.53 -3.27 -11.61
N GLY A 444 23.77 -3.23 -12.11
CA GLY A 444 24.42 -4.37 -12.74
C GLY A 444 24.62 -5.56 -11.79
N ALA A 445 24.88 -5.31 -10.50
CA ALA A 445 25.02 -6.37 -9.50
C ALA A 445 23.72 -7.17 -9.36
N ILE A 446 22.58 -6.46 -9.28
CA ILE A 446 21.24 -7.07 -9.28
C ILE A 446 20.98 -7.82 -10.59
N ASN A 447 21.33 -7.25 -11.75
CA ASN A 447 21.19 -7.93 -13.04
C ASN A 447 21.94 -9.27 -13.08
N TYR A 448 23.18 -9.29 -12.58
CA TYR A 448 23.98 -10.52 -12.51
C TYR A 448 23.33 -11.56 -11.59
N LEU A 449 22.95 -11.17 -10.38
CA LEU A 449 22.37 -12.06 -9.38
C LEU A 449 21.03 -12.65 -9.86
N ALA A 450 20.16 -11.79 -10.42
CA ALA A 450 18.92 -12.20 -11.07
C ALA A 450 19.18 -13.11 -12.29
N GLY A 451 20.18 -12.78 -13.12
CA GLY A 451 20.60 -13.54 -14.29
C GLY A 451 21.14 -14.94 -13.97
N LYS A 452 21.76 -15.12 -12.79
CA LYS A 452 22.12 -16.43 -12.23
C LYS A 452 20.91 -17.22 -11.69
N GLY A 453 19.72 -16.62 -11.68
CA GLY A 453 18.48 -17.27 -11.26
C GLY A 453 18.16 -17.16 -9.77
N MET A 454 18.92 -16.36 -9.02
CA MET A 454 18.55 -15.98 -7.64
C MET A 454 17.34 -15.06 -7.69
N ASN A 455 16.56 -15.05 -6.61
CA ASN A 455 15.28 -14.35 -6.52
C ASN A 455 15.09 -13.61 -5.19
N VAL A 456 16.16 -13.41 -4.43
CA VAL A 456 16.23 -12.56 -3.24
C VAL A 456 17.63 -11.96 -3.10
N PHE A 457 17.71 -10.83 -2.41
CA PHE A 457 18.92 -10.33 -1.78
C PHE A 457 18.53 -9.56 -0.50
N SER A 458 19.41 -9.57 0.48
CA SER A 458 19.27 -8.79 1.71
C SER A 458 20.16 -7.54 1.70
N PHE A 459 19.82 -6.62 2.60
CA PHE A 459 20.54 -5.38 2.83
C PHE A 459 20.09 -4.79 4.16
N LEU A 460 21.03 -4.18 4.89
CA LEU A 460 20.70 -3.27 5.99
C LEU A 460 20.10 -1.97 5.43
N THR A 461 19.18 -1.34 6.16
CA THR A 461 18.76 0.06 5.90
C THR A 461 19.26 1.06 6.95
N CYS A 462 19.80 0.59 8.09
CA CYS A 462 20.54 1.42 9.02
C CYS A 462 21.57 0.59 9.81
N ASN A 463 22.86 0.91 9.67
CA ASN A 463 23.98 0.28 10.37
C ASN A 463 24.89 1.28 11.13
N ILE A 464 24.35 2.45 11.50
CA ILE A 464 25.05 3.44 12.35
C ILE A 464 25.49 2.76 13.66
N LYS A 465 26.79 2.86 13.99
CA LYS A 465 27.51 2.17 15.10
C LYS A 465 27.75 0.67 14.88
N GLY A 466 27.35 0.14 13.73
CA GLY A 466 27.48 -1.23 13.27
C GLY A 466 28.84 -1.66 12.73
N ASP A 467 28.82 -2.75 11.96
CA ASP A 467 30.01 -3.36 11.37
C ASP A 467 30.49 -2.70 10.05
N ASP A 468 29.62 -2.11 9.22
CA ASP A 468 30.02 -1.20 8.11
C ASP A 468 29.87 0.31 8.38
N GLN A 469 28.85 0.77 9.12
CA GLN A 469 28.61 2.19 9.49
C GLN A 469 28.24 3.19 8.38
N ASN A 470 28.16 2.80 7.10
CA ASN A 470 27.91 3.70 5.96
C ASN A 470 26.47 3.63 5.42
N VAL A 471 25.61 2.78 5.97
CA VAL A 471 24.23 2.62 5.52
C VAL A 471 23.27 3.27 6.50
N PHE A 472 22.60 4.34 6.08
CA PHE A 472 21.53 4.99 6.84
C PHE A 472 20.67 5.90 5.95
N PRO A 473 19.40 6.15 6.31
CA PRO A 473 18.52 7.06 5.58
C PRO A 473 18.77 8.54 5.91
N TYR A 474 19.64 8.84 6.86
CA TYR A 474 19.81 10.18 7.45
C TYR A 474 20.78 11.08 6.70
N LEU A 475 20.63 12.40 6.89
CA LEU A 475 21.57 13.40 6.38
C LEU A 475 22.98 13.20 6.91
N SER A 476 23.10 12.82 8.19
CA SER A 476 24.38 12.64 8.88
C SER A 476 24.28 11.53 9.93
N TYR A 477 25.44 11.05 10.35
CA TYR A 477 25.60 9.94 11.29
C TYR A 477 24.94 10.12 12.67
N ASP A 478 24.78 11.38 13.12
CA ASP A 478 24.25 11.71 14.44
C ASP A 478 22.80 12.26 14.41
N ASP A 479 22.22 12.50 13.22
CA ASP A 479 20.92 13.17 13.06
C ASP A 479 19.79 12.18 12.71
N LEU A 480 19.21 11.58 13.75
CA LEU A 480 18.22 10.51 13.61
C LEU A 480 16.78 11.01 13.30
N ASP A 481 16.57 12.32 13.08
CA ASP A 481 15.26 12.87 12.69
C ASP A 481 15.23 13.59 11.33
N ARG A 482 16.36 13.66 10.62
CA ARG A 482 16.47 14.25 9.27
C ARG A 482 16.86 13.24 8.20
N ILE A 483 15.97 13.05 7.22
CA ILE A 483 16.11 12.06 6.14
C ILE A 483 16.76 12.71 4.92
N ASP A 484 17.73 12.00 4.31
CA ASP A 484 18.25 12.29 2.97
C ASP A 484 17.23 11.78 1.93
N ILE A 485 16.44 12.71 1.40
CA ILE A 485 15.34 12.44 0.48
C ILE A 485 15.90 11.87 -0.83
N SER A 486 17.02 12.41 -1.30
CA SER A 486 17.62 12.05 -2.59
C SER A 486 18.24 10.65 -2.59
N ARG A 487 18.96 10.28 -1.53
CA ARG A 487 19.49 8.93 -1.31
C ARG A 487 18.36 7.90 -1.22
N MET A 488 17.29 8.22 -0.49
CA MET A 488 16.13 7.34 -0.34
C MET A 488 15.34 7.17 -1.64
N ASP A 489 15.28 8.18 -2.51
CA ASP A 489 14.69 8.09 -3.85
C ASP A 489 15.58 7.28 -4.82
N GLN A 490 16.91 7.33 -4.66
CA GLN A 490 17.84 6.44 -5.38
C GLN A 490 17.75 4.98 -4.92
N TRP A 491 17.55 4.72 -3.63
CA TRP A 491 17.24 3.37 -3.12
C TRP A 491 15.95 2.82 -3.77
N GLU A 492 14.92 3.65 -3.92
CA GLU A 492 13.69 3.27 -4.62
C GLU A 492 13.93 2.89 -6.09
N MET A 493 14.82 3.60 -6.81
CA MET A 493 15.20 3.22 -8.18
C MET A 493 15.82 1.81 -8.24
N VAL A 494 16.67 1.46 -7.27
CA VAL A 494 17.32 0.15 -7.14
C VAL A 494 16.29 -0.94 -6.80
N PHE A 495 15.43 -0.72 -5.81
CA PHE A 495 14.42 -1.68 -5.39
C PHE A 495 13.34 -1.94 -6.45
N GLN A 496 12.87 -0.87 -7.13
CA GLN A 496 11.90 -1.01 -8.20
C GLN A 496 12.46 -1.82 -9.38
N HIS A 497 13.74 -1.65 -9.70
CA HIS A 497 14.42 -2.47 -10.72
C HIS A 497 14.47 -3.94 -10.31
N ALA A 498 14.85 -4.20 -9.05
CA ALA A 498 14.94 -5.56 -8.51
C ALA A 498 13.58 -6.29 -8.55
N GLN A 499 12.48 -5.61 -8.21
CA GLN A 499 11.13 -6.19 -8.28
C GLN A 499 10.71 -6.55 -9.72
N ARG A 500 11.12 -5.78 -10.73
CA ARG A 500 10.90 -6.10 -12.16
C ARG A 500 11.66 -7.36 -12.60
N LEU A 501 12.80 -7.64 -11.95
CA LEU A 501 13.60 -8.85 -12.16
C LEU A 501 13.13 -10.04 -11.29
N GLY A 502 12.10 -9.86 -10.46
CA GLY A 502 11.63 -10.89 -9.54
C GLY A 502 12.61 -11.17 -8.41
N MET A 503 13.21 -10.12 -7.85
CA MET A 503 14.06 -10.16 -6.65
C MET A 503 13.27 -9.69 -5.44
N PHE A 504 12.97 -10.62 -4.53
CA PHE A 504 12.44 -10.33 -3.20
C PHE A 504 13.39 -9.39 -2.46
N LEU A 505 12.84 -8.40 -1.75
CA LEU A 505 13.62 -7.44 -0.99
C LEU A 505 13.64 -7.85 0.48
N HIS A 506 14.80 -8.26 1.00
CA HIS A 506 14.95 -8.57 2.42
C HIS A 506 15.48 -7.34 3.17
N PHE A 507 14.58 -6.54 3.75
CA PHE A 507 14.94 -5.35 4.53
C PHE A 507 15.38 -5.75 5.95
N LYS A 508 16.68 -5.82 6.22
CA LYS A 508 17.22 -5.82 7.58
C LYS A 508 17.21 -4.37 8.10
N THR A 509 16.37 -4.05 9.09
CA THR A 509 16.20 -2.63 9.49
C THR A 509 17.30 -2.09 10.41
N LEU A 510 17.94 -2.96 11.19
CA LEU A 510 18.99 -2.68 12.18
C LEU A 510 19.81 -3.96 12.41
N GLU A 511 20.90 -3.88 13.17
CA GLU A 511 21.73 -5.01 13.63
C GLU A 511 21.89 -5.03 15.16
N VAL A 512 22.56 -6.04 15.73
CA VAL A 512 22.75 -6.14 17.19
C VAL A 512 23.52 -4.94 17.78
N GLU A 513 24.49 -4.38 17.06
CA GLU A 513 25.26 -3.19 17.49
C GLU A 513 24.36 -1.99 17.76
N ASN A 514 23.34 -1.81 16.91
CA ASN A 514 22.56 -0.59 16.82
C ASN A 514 21.05 -0.78 17.09
N GLN A 515 20.63 -1.96 17.52
CA GLN A 515 19.27 -2.24 18.00
C GLN A 515 18.74 -1.19 19.00
N GLY A 516 19.63 -0.58 19.79
CA GLY A 516 19.34 0.47 20.77
C GLY A 516 19.58 1.91 20.28
N LEU A 517 19.86 2.12 18.99
CA LEU A 517 20.18 3.43 18.39
C LEU A 517 19.04 4.43 18.57
N HIS A 518 17.86 4.07 18.07
CA HIS A 518 16.65 4.86 18.20
C HIS A 518 16.02 4.66 19.56
N ASP A 519 15.78 5.77 20.27
CA ASP A 519 15.05 5.83 21.54
C ASP A 519 15.61 4.89 22.64
N GLY A 520 16.90 4.57 22.61
CA GLY A 520 17.54 3.62 23.52
C GLY A 520 17.03 2.18 23.39
N GLY A 521 16.46 1.83 22.23
CA GLY A 521 15.85 0.52 21.95
C GLY A 521 14.32 0.50 22.03
N ALA A 522 13.70 1.54 22.60
CA ALA A 522 12.24 1.62 22.68
C ALA A 522 11.59 1.92 21.31
N LEU A 523 10.27 1.74 21.23
CA LEU A 523 9.43 2.27 20.15
C LEU A 523 9.04 3.73 20.47
N GLY A 524 10.02 4.61 20.50
CA GLY A 524 9.82 6.05 20.69
C GLY A 524 9.68 6.83 19.37
N PRO A 525 9.73 8.17 19.42
CA PRO A 525 9.59 9.01 18.25
C PRO A 525 10.59 8.70 17.13
N GLN A 526 11.87 8.46 17.43
CA GLN A 526 12.90 8.26 16.41
C GLN A 526 12.68 6.95 15.63
N ARG A 527 12.38 5.86 16.34
CA ARG A 527 12.11 4.55 15.73
C ARG A 527 10.81 4.56 14.93
N LYS A 528 9.77 5.21 15.45
CA LYS A 528 8.50 5.38 14.74
C LYS A 528 8.68 6.19 13.45
N LEU A 529 9.46 7.26 13.48
CA LEU A 529 9.75 8.07 12.28
C LEU A 529 10.51 7.23 11.25
N TYR A 530 11.56 6.52 11.68
CA TYR A 530 12.34 5.62 10.82
C TYR A 530 11.46 4.57 10.13
N TYR A 531 10.64 3.84 10.90
CA TYR A 531 9.74 2.83 10.35
C TYR A 531 8.64 3.42 9.45
N ARG A 532 8.11 4.60 9.80
CA ARG A 532 7.13 5.30 8.96
C ARG A 532 7.71 5.66 7.59
N GLU A 533 8.92 6.21 7.55
CA GLU A 533 9.60 6.59 6.31
C GLU A 533 9.90 5.36 5.43
N LEU A 534 10.34 4.24 6.02
CA LEU A 534 10.52 2.98 5.27
C LEU A 534 9.19 2.48 4.68
N ILE A 535 8.10 2.46 5.46
CA ILE A 535 6.78 2.03 4.98
C ILE A 535 6.24 2.96 3.89
N ALA A 536 6.32 4.28 4.09
CA ALA A 536 5.78 5.28 3.16
C ALA A 536 6.51 5.28 1.80
N ARG A 537 7.82 5.06 1.81
CA ARG A 537 8.65 5.03 0.59
C ARG A 537 8.59 3.66 -0.09
N PHE A 538 8.83 2.57 0.64
CA PHE A 538 9.11 1.26 0.05
C PHE A 538 7.99 0.22 0.26
N GLY A 539 7.05 0.45 1.18
CA GLY A 539 5.98 -0.50 1.49
C GLY A 539 5.02 -0.80 0.33
N HIS A 540 5.05 -0.04 -0.77
CA HIS A 540 4.23 -0.33 -1.94
C HIS A 540 4.72 -1.57 -2.73
N HIS A 541 6.02 -1.92 -2.65
CA HIS A 541 6.66 -3.06 -3.36
C HIS A 541 5.97 -4.39 -3.07
N LEU A 542 5.93 -5.30 -4.04
CA LEU A 542 5.04 -6.47 -4.01
C LEU A 542 5.60 -7.67 -3.24
N ALA A 543 6.91 -7.84 -3.20
CA ALA A 543 7.55 -8.99 -2.55
C ALA A 543 8.75 -8.53 -1.71
N LEU A 544 8.52 -8.38 -0.41
CA LEU A 544 9.50 -7.99 0.58
C LEU A 544 9.20 -8.64 1.94
N ASN A 545 10.19 -8.64 2.83
CA ASN A 545 9.95 -8.75 4.27
C ASN A 545 10.32 -7.44 4.98
N TRP A 546 9.84 -7.30 6.22
CA TRP A 546 10.43 -6.43 7.22
C TRP A 546 11.14 -7.31 8.24
N ASN A 547 12.47 -7.32 8.25
CA ASN A 547 13.28 -7.94 9.28
C ASN A 547 13.66 -6.88 10.34
N LEU A 548 13.04 -7.01 11.51
CA LEU A 548 12.99 -5.92 12.50
C LEU A 548 14.32 -5.59 13.18
N CYS A 549 15.30 -6.50 13.13
CA CYS A 549 16.68 -6.31 13.56
C CYS A 549 17.45 -7.64 13.33
N GLU A 550 18.66 -7.55 12.78
CA GLU A 550 19.65 -8.62 12.77
C GLU A 550 20.15 -8.92 14.19
N GLU A 551 20.53 -10.16 14.47
CA GLU A 551 21.10 -10.64 15.75
C GLU A 551 20.40 -10.09 17.04
N ASN A 552 19.06 -9.89 16.98
CA ASN A 552 18.37 -9.02 17.92
C ASN A 552 18.42 -9.47 19.40
N GLY A 553 18.62 -8.50 20.29
CA GLY A 553 18.64 -8.66 21.73
C GLY A 553 20.05 -8.85 22.30
N LYS A 554 20.14 -9.55 23.44
CA LYS A 554 21.41 -9.87 24.09
C LYS A 554 22.14 -11.02 23.38
N TRP A 555 23.03 -10.67 22.46
CA TRP A 555 23.82 -11.62 21.69
C TRP A 555 25.32 -11.46 21.88
N LYS A 556 25.88 -10.28 21.56
CA LYS A 556 27.31 -9.96 21.78
C LYS A 556 27.57 -9.63 23.27
N ALA A 557 28.82 -9.82 23.72
CA ALA A 557 29.19 -9.65 25.13
C ALA A 557 29.13 -8.18 25.63
N LYS A 558 29.16 -7.22 24.70
CA LYS A 558 29.01 -5.79 24.94
C LYS A 558 28.57 -5.12 23.64
N ASN A 559 27.36 -4.54 23.64
CA ASN A 559 26.85 -3.78 22.50
C ASN A 559 27.26 -2.28 22.60
N PRO A 560 27.44 -1.56 21.47
CA PRO A 560 27.59 -0.10 21.46
C PRO A 560 26.33 0.66 21.90
N THR A 561 25.15 0.10 21.62
CA THR A 561 23.84 0.64 22.03
C THR A 561 23.13 -0.30 23.03
N PRO A 562 22.07 0.14 23.74
CA PRO A 562 21.32 -0.73 24.66
C PRO A 562 20.75 -2.00 24.01
N GLU A 563 20.70 -3.10 24.77
CA GLU A 563 20.00 -4.34 24.39
C GLU A 563 18.48 -4.12 24.35
N GLN A 564 17.79 -4.67 23.35
CA GLN A 564 16.34 -4.82 23.33
C GLN A 564 15.92 -6.14 24.00
N TYR A 565 14.72 -6.17 24.57
CA TYR A 565 14.11 -7.35 25.17
C TYR A 565 12.71 -7.60 24.58
N THR A 566 11.99 -8.58 25.12
CA THR A 566 10.65 -8.97 24.66
C THR A 566 9.66 -7.80 24.52
N PRO A 567 9.57 -6.80 25.42
CA PRO A 567 8.64 -5.68 25.27
C PRO A 567 8.92 -4.84 24.01
N GLU A 568 10.19 -4.51 23.76
CA GLU A 568 10.61 -3.73 22.59
C GLU A 568 10.35 -4.52 21.31
N ARG A 569 10.71 -5.81 21.30
CA ARG A 569 10.46 -6.73 20.17
C ARG A 569 8.98 -6.81 19.81
N ILE A 570 8.11 -7.03 20.79
CA ILE A 570 6.66 -7.07 20.57
C ILE A 570 6.15 -5.72 20.04
N ALA A 571 6.59 -4.60 20.63
CA ALA A 571 6.18 -3.26 20.20
C ALA A 571 6.54 -2.98 18.74
N MET A 572 7.75 -3.33 18.29
CA MET A 572 8.14 -3.22 16.88
C MET A 572 7.21 -4.03 15.97
N THR A 573 6.86 -5.26 16.35
CA THR A 573 5.95 -6.09 15.54
C THR A 573 4.54 -5.51 15.45
N GLU A 574 4.02 -4.97 16.54
CA GLU A 574 2.70 -4.34 16.60
C GLU A 574 2.67 -3.04 15.79
N TYR A 575 3.77 -2.27 15.75
CA TYR A 575 3.88 -1.06 14.93
C TYR A 575 3.71 -1.37 13.44
N PHE A 576 4.49 -2.29 12.88
CA PHE A 576 4.39 -2.67 11.47
C PHE A 576 3.01 -3.27 11.15
N TYR A 577 2.46 -4.10 12.03
CA TYR A 577 1.12 -4.66 11.83
C TYR A 577 0.01 -3.60 11.74
N ARG A 578 0.14 -2.46 12.45
CA ARG A 578 -0.83 -1.34 12.39
C ARG A 578 -0.59 -0.37 11.24
N ASN A 579 0.67 -0.16 10.84
CA ASN A 579 1.07 0.96 9.99
C ASN A 579 1.48 0.55 8.56
N ASP A 580 1.88 -0.71 8.32
CA ASP A 580 2.06 -1.23 6.96
C ASP A 580 0.68 -1.51 6.33
N PRO A 581 0.24 -0.75 5.32
CA PRO A 581 -1.11 -0.87 4.75
C PRO A 581 -1.37 -2.22 4.08
N TYR A 582 -0.32 -2.98 3.80
CA TYR A 582 -0.37 -4.20 3.01
C TYR A 582 0.00 -5.46 3.81
N HIS A 583 0.37 -5.30 5.09
CA HIS A 583 0.77 -6.37 6.01
C HIS A 583 1.82 -7.32 5.42
N HIS A 584 2.99 -6.80 5.05
CA HIS A 584 4.08 -7.61 4.49
C HIS A 584 4.58 -8.70 5.45
N HIS A 585 5.36 -9.61 4.88
CA HIS A 585 6.01 -10.66 5.66
C HIS A 585 6.90 -10.05 6.74
N LEU A 586 6.53 -10.26 8.00
CA LEU A 586 7.20 -9.69 9.16
C LEU A 586 8.02 -10.77 9.88
N VAL A 587 9.32 -10.55 10.00
CA VAL A 587 10.29 -11.47 10.62
C VAL A 587 11.22 -10.72 11.60
N ILE A 588 12.00 -11.49 12.35
CA ILE A 588 13.18 -10.97 13.06
C ILE A 588 14.30 -12.00 12.92
N HIS A 589 15.55 -11.55 12.94
CA HIS A 589 16.71 -12.42 13.01
C HIS A 589 16.95 -12.89 14.45
N ASN A 590 17.52 -14.08 14.64
CA ASN A 590 17.86 -14.52 16.00
C ASN A 590 19.16 -13.87 16.51
N GLY A 591 19.05 -13.07 17.57
CA GLY A 591 20.06 -13.03 18.61
C GLY A 591 19.57 -13.90 19.76
N ILE A 592 18.76 -13.32 20.65
CA ILE A 592 17.96 -14.14 21.56
C ILE A 592 16.91 -14.93 20.76
N HIS A 593 16.74 -16.20 21.11
CA HIS A 593 15.79 -17.12 20.45
C HIS A 593 14.35 -16.58 20.43
N PHE A 594 13.55 -17.05 19.48
CA PHE A 594 12.19 -16.55 19.23
C PHE A 594 11.12 -17.07 20.22
N ASP A 595 11.53 -17.77 21.29
CA ASP A 595 10.63 -18.45 22.24
C ASP A 595 9.61 -17.51 22.91
N ASP A 596 9.89 -16.22 22.98
CA ASP A 596 9.03 -15.14 23.50
C ASP A 596 8.02 -14.60 22.47
N LEU A 597 8.25 -14.78 21.17
CA LEU A 597 7.47 -14.18 20.07
C LEU A 597 6.49 -15.14 19.38
N LEU A 598 6.58 -16.46 19.58
CA LEU A 598 5.70 -17.46 18.94
C LEU A 598 4.20 -17.27 19.31
N GLY A 599 3.31 -17.60 18.36
CA GLY A 599 1.86 -17.51 18.51
C GLY A 599 1.36 -16.07 18.51
N ASP A 600 0.27 -15.80 19.24
CA ASP A 600 -0.36 -14.47 19.31
C ASP A 600 0.39 -13.44 20.20
N ARG A 601 1.56 -13.81 20.73
CA ARG A 601 2.40 -12.90 21.55
C ARG A 601 3.06 -11.79 20.73
N SER A 602 3.21 -12.00 19.43
CA SER A 602 3.77 -11.01 18.51
C SER A 602 3.03 -11.04 17.17
N ARG A 603 3.30 -10.06 16.32
CA ARG A 603 2.76 -10.04 14.96
C ARG A 603 3.63 -10.78 13.95
N LEU A 604 4.79 -11.32 14.35
CA LEU A 604 5.68 -12.08 13.45
C LEU A 604 4.94 -13.18 12.69
N THR A 605 5.24 -13.24 11.40
CA THR A 605 4.70 -14.22 10.44
C THR A 605 5.76 -15.24 10.02
N GLY A 606 7.02 -15.01 10.43
CA GLY A 606 8.13 -15.88 10.15
C GLY A 606 9.34 -15.66 11.06
N ALA A 607 10.38 -16.44 10.79
CA ALA A 607 11.69 -16.32 11.41
C ALA A 607 12.78 -16.23 10.32
N SER A 608 13.75 -15.36 10.56
CA SER A 608 14.98 -15.24 9.79
C SER A 608 16.08 -15.92 10.61
N VAL A 609 16.54 -17.08 10.17
CA VAL A 609 17.35 -18.00 10.99
C VAL A 609 18.83 -17.88 10.64
N GLN A 610 19.63 -17.69 11.69
CA GLN A 610 21.08 -17.74 11.66
C GLN A 610 21.58 -18.97 12.43
N THR A 611 22.67 -19.56 11.94
CA THR A 611 23.37 -20.67 12.61
C THR A 611 24.81 -20.26 12.97
N HIS A 612 25.61 -21.17 13.52
CA HIS A 612 26.96 -20.83 14.00
C HIS A 612 28.00 -21.97 13.83
N HIS A 613 27.72 -22.96 12.98
CA HIS A 613 28.57 -24.12 12.76
C HIS A 613 29.14 -24.10 11.33
N ALA A 614 30.47 -24.14 11.20
CA ALA A 614 31.18 -24.06 9.91
C ALA A 614 30.85 -25.18 8.91
N ASN A 615 30.32 -26.31 9.38
CA ASN A 615 29.87 -27.43 8.56
C ASN A 615 28.35 -27.39 8.26
N PHE A 616 27.66 -26.33 8.68
CA PHE A 616 26.22 -26.09 8.46
C PHE A 616 25.25 -27.15 9.04
N ASP A 617 25.71 -28.09 9.87
CA ASP A 617 24.89 -29.22 10.35
C ASP A 617 23.68 -28.82 11.22
N MET A 618 23.70 -27.61 11.76
CA MET A 618 22.62 -26.98 12.54
C MET A 618 21.39 -26.64 11.70
N VAL A 619 21.57 -26.36 10.39
CA VAL A 619 20.57 -25.67 9.56
C VAL A 619 19.25 -26.43 9.50
N HIS A 620 19.27 -27.68 9.02
CA HIS A 620 18.06 -28.50 8.90
C HIS A 620 17.33 -28.61 10.26
N ARG A 621 18.07 -28.84 11.35
CA ARG A 621 17.52 -29.06 12.69
C ARG A 621 16.82 -27.82 13.26
N GLU A 622 17.38 -26.63 13.08
CA GLU A 622 16.73 -25.40 13.57
C GLU A 622 15.48 -25.07 12.74
N VAL A 623 15.46 -25.33 11.42
CA VAL A 623 14.24 -25.19 10.61
C VAL A 623 13.13 -26.13 11.10
N LEU A 624 13.42 -27.42 11.31
CA LEU A 624 12.47 -28.37 11.90
C LEU A 624 11.95 -27.90 13.27
N ARG A 625 12.85 -27.43 14.14
CA ARG A 625 12.51 -26.93 15.49
C ARG A 625 11.51 -25.78 15.40
N TRP A 626 11.82 -24.74 14.63
CA TRP A 626 10.95 -23.56 14.57
C TRP A 626 9.64 -23.86 13.85
N ARG A 627 9.64 -24.70 12.80
CA ARG A 627 8.43 -25.14 12.08
C ARG A 627 7.47 -25.87 13.02
N LYS A 628 8.00 -26.75 13.87
CA LYS A 628 7.25 -27.48 14.90
C LYS A 628 6.72 -26.55 15.99
N LEU A 629 7.56 -25.66 16.53
CA LEU A 629 7.17 -24.76 17.63
C LEU A 629 6.13 -23.72 17.19
N SER A 630 6.28 -23.07 16.03
CA SER A 630 5.32 -22.09 15.52
C SER A 630 3.95 -22.71 15.27
N THR A 631 3.94 -23.90 14.65
CA THR A 631 2.72 -24.67 14.38
C THR A 631 2.04 -25.11 15.67
N TYR A 632 2.81 -25.60 16.66
CA TYR A 632 2.28 -25.95 17.98
C TYR A 632 1.67 -24.75 18.72
N CYS A 633 2.24 -23.56 18.55
CA CYS A 633 1.72 -22.30 19.07
C CYS A 633 0.55 -21.71 18.25
N GLY A 634 -0.01 -22.44 17.29
CA GLY A 634 -1.21 -22.05 16.55
C GLY A 634 -1.00 -21.07 15.40
N LYS A 635 0.24 -20.66 15.13
CA LYS A 635 0.59 -19.71 14.06
C LYS A 635 1.80 -20.25 13.28
N PRO A 636 1.59 -21.10 12.25
CA PRO A 636 2.67 -21.64 11.43
C PRO A 636 3.50 -20.51 10.81
N TRP A 637 4.81 -20.54 11.01
CA TRP A 637 5.73 -19.52 10.52
C TRP A 637 6.35 -19.91 9.18
N VAL A 638 6.54 -18.91 8.33
CA VAL A 638 7.45 -18.99 7.19
C VAL A 638 8.86 -18.89 7.74
N ILE A 639 9.70 -19.89 7.50
CA ILE A 639 11.04 -19.96 8.10
C ILE A 639 12.06 -19.94 6.98
N CYS A 640 12.96 -18.97 7.03
CA CYS A 640 14.07 -18.84 6.09
C CYS A 640 15.39 -18.91 6.87
N VAL A 641 16.44 -19.40 6.22
CA VAL A 641 17.79 -19.50 6.80
C VAL A 641 18.64 -18.48 6.09
N ASP A 642 18.78 -17.31 6.69
CA ASP A 642 19.33 -16.15 5.99
C ASP A 642 20.82 -15.96 6.28
N GLU A 643 21.30 -16.50 7.41
CA GLU A 643 22.74 -16.61 7.73
C GLU A 643 23.13 -18.06 8.12
N PRO A 644 23.29 -18.95 7.14
CA PRO A 644 23.82 -20.28 7.34
C PRO A 644 25.32 -20.22 7.68
N GLY A 645 25.84 -21.18 8.46
CA GLY A 645 27.29 -21.34 8.69
C GLY A 645 27.78 -20.71 10.00
N ASP A 646 29.03 -20.26 10.04
CA ASP A 646 29.63 -19.52 11.16
C ASP A 646 30.11 -18.12 10.71
N ALA A 647 30.30 -17.22 11.68
CA ALA A 647 30.64 -15.82 11.45
C ALA A 647 31.98 -15.60 10.70
N GLN A 648 32.92 -16.55 10.71
CA GLN A 648 34.23 -16.39 10.08
C GLN A 648 34.30 -16.98 8.69
N HIS A 649 33.75 -18.18 8.48
CA HIS A 649 34.02 -18.94 7.27
C HIS A 649 32.81 -19.10 6.33
N SER A 650 31.61 -19.41 6.85
CA SER A 650 30.34 -19.59 6.11
C SER A 650 30.50 -19.95 4.61
N LEU A 651 29.94 -19.17 3.67
CA LEU A 651 30.07 -19.45 2.24
C LEU A 651 31.37 -18.84 1.68
N LEU A 652 32.39 -19.69 1.60
CA LEU A 652 33.69 -19.43 1.01
C LEU A 652 33.59 -19.02 -0.48
N PRO A 653 34.62 -18.38 -1.06
CA PRO A 653 34.69 -18.13 -2.50
C PRO A 653 34.87 -19.43 -3.30
N ASP A 654 34.42 -19.45 -4.56
CA ASP A 654 34.66 -20.52 -5.54
C ASP A 654 36.16 -20.85 -5.73
N ALA A 655 37.05 -19.90 -5.42
CA ALA A 655 38.49 -20.07 -5.47
C ALA A 655 39.06 -20.94 -4.33
N GLU A 656 38.28 -21.12 -3.25
CA GLU A 656 38.68 -21.84 -2.03
C GLU A 656 37.82 -23.09 -1.82
N ASP A 657 36.49 -22.98 -2.01
CA ASP A 657 35.58 -24.13 -2.18
C ASP A 657 34.94 -24.12 -3.58
N PRO A 658 35.56 -24.76 -4.59
CA PRO A 658 34.98 -24.86 -5.94
C PRO A 658 33.83 -25.88 -6.04
N GLY A 659 33.57 -26.68 -5.00
CA GLY A 659 32.54 -27.71 -4.98
C GLY A 659 31.24 -27.27 -4.31
N HIS A 660 31.35 -26.46 -3.26
CA HIS A 660 30.28 -26.09 -2.34
C HIS A 660 29.54 -27.29 -1.76
N ASP A 661 30.25 -28.39 -1.53
CA ASP A 661 29.64 -29.68 -1.17
C ASP A 661 28.98 -29.64 0.21
N VAL A 662 29.65 -29.06 1.20
CA VAL A 662 29.10 -28.94 2.57
C VAL A 662 27.94 -27.95 2.64
N PRO A 663 28.03 -26.69 2.14
CA PRO A 663 26.88 -25.78 2.11
C PRO A 663 25.72 -26.32 1.27
N ARG A 664 25.96 -26.98 0.13
CA ARG A 664 24.90 -27.64 -0.65
C ARG A 664 24.18 -28.72 0.16
N LYS A 665 24.93 -29.66 0.75
CA LYS A 665 24.36 -30.81 1.48
C LYS A 665 23.59 -30.36 2.74
N ASN A 666 24.24 -29.57 3.58
CA ASN A 666 23.76 -29.32 4.94
C ASN A 666 22.92 -28.04 5.07
N ALA A 667 23.18 -27.01 4.25
CA ALA A 667 22.43 -25.76 4.30
C ALA A 667 21.34 -25.68 3.22
N LEU A 668 21.66 -25.79 1.93
CA LEU A 668 20.70 -25.61 0.83
C LEU A 668 19.59 -26.66 0.87
N TRP A 669 19.97 -27.93 0.69
CA TRP A 669 19.01 -29.04 0.77
C TRP A 669 18.51 -29.25 2.19
N GLY A 670 19.34 -29.00 3.21
CA GLY A 670 18.90 -29.00 4.61
C GLY A 670 17.72 -28.06 4.87
N THR A 671 17.76 -26.82 4.38
CA THR A 671 16.67 -25.84 4.57
C THR A 671 15.40 -26.26 3.84
N LEU A 672 15.50 -26.61 2.55
CA LEU A 672 14.35 -26.93 1.72
C LEU A 672 13.67 -28.23 2.15
N MET A 673 14.46 -29.26 2.48
CA MET A 673 13.94 -30.57 2.91
C MET A 673 13.35 -30.53 4.32
N ALA A 674 13.79 -29.63 5.20
CA ALA A 674 13.15 -29.37 6.49
C ALA A 674 11.80 -28.62 6.37
N GLY A 675 11.39 -28.27 5.15
CA GLY A 675 10.21 -27.46 4.90
C GLY A 675 10.41 -25.97 5.23
N GLY A 676 11.62 -25.44 5.04
CA GLY A 676 11.89 -24.00 5.04
C GLY A 676 11.49 -23.34 3.71
N ALA A 677 11.20 -22.05 3.74
CA ALA A 677 10.76 -21.26 2.60
C ALA A 677 11.92 -20.64 1.78
N GLY A 678 13.16 -20.78 2.23
CA GLY A 678 14.33 -20.41 1.45
C GLY A 678 15.58 -20.14 2.28
N ILE A 679 16.65 -19.85 1.57
CA ILE A 679 18.00 -19.65 2.11
C ILE A 679 18.63 -18.39 1.52
N GLU A 680 19.39 -17.64 2.30
CA GLU A 680 20.31 -16.62 1.78
C GLU A 680 21.74 -16.92 2.24
N TRP A 681 22.72 -16.38 1.51
CA TRP A 681 24.12 -16.76 1.68
C TRP A 681 24.96 -15.62 2.24
N TYR A 682 25.43 -15.83 3.47
CA TYR A 682 26.40 -15.00 4.18
C TYR A 682 27.85 -15.46 3.87
N PHE A 683 28.82 -14.54 3.86
CA PHE A 683 30.19 -14.81 3.36
C PHE A 683 31.28 -14.89 4.44
N GLY A 684 30.95 -14.64 5.71
CA GLY A 684 31.94 -14.59 6.79
C GLY A 684 32.89 -13.39 6.71
N TYR A 685 33.76 -13.25 7.72
CA TYR A 685 34.74 -12.15 7.81
C TYR A 685 36.17 -12.51 7.38
N ASP A 686 36.60 -13.76 7.49
CA ASP A 686 38.02 -14.14 7.36
C ASP A 686 38.53 -14.29 5.90
N HIS A 687 37.64 -14.26 4.91
CA HIS A 687 37.94 -14.64 3.52
C HIS A 687 37.75 -13.53 2.49
N ALA A 688 38.24 -13.75 1.27
CA ALA A 688 38.14 -12.76 0.18
C ALA A 688 36.68 -12.49 -0.22
N HIS A 689 36.36 -11.21 -0.45
CA HIS A 689 34.98 -10.76 -0.64
C HIS A 689 34.09 -11.21 0.53
N SER A 690 34.55 -10.95 1.76
CA SER A 690 33.80 -11.09 3.00
C SER A 690 32.50 -10.27 2.98
N ASP A 691 31.67 -10.47 4.00
CA ASP A 691 30.41 -9.74 4.15
C ASP A 691 30.58 -8.20 4.08
N LEU A 692 31.61 -7.63 4.70
CA LEU A 692 31.88 -6.18 4.56
C LEU A 692 32.61 -5.80 3.26
N SER A 693 33.42 -6.70 2.68
CA SER A 693 34.36 -6.37 1.58
C SER A 693 33.93 -6.85 0.19
N CYS A 694 32.80 -7.54 0.05
CA CYS A 694 32.33 -7.99 -1.27
C CYS A 694 31.99 -6.82 -2.20
N GLN A 695 32.42 -6.96 -3.45
CA GLN A 695 32.28 -6.01 -4.59
C GLN A 695 31.99 -6.75 -5.92
N ASP A 696 32.00 -8.09 -5.92
CA ASP A 696 31.67 -8.93 -7.08
C ASP A 696 31.04 -10.26 -6.60
N TRP A 697 29.75 -10.43 -6.84
CA TRP A 697 29.03 -11.66 -6.51
C TRP A 697 29.48 -12.87 -7.35
N ARG A 698 30.29 -12.69 -8.39
CA ARG A 698 30.95 -13.80 -9.11
C ARG A 698 31.95 -14.58 -8.28
N SER A 699 32.36 -14.05 -7.12
CA SER A 699 33.18 -14.80 -6.18
C SER A 699 32.51 -16.10 -5.68
N ARG A 700 31.19 -16.25 -5.83
CA ARG A 700 30.41 -17.48 -5.54
C ARG A 700 29.53 -17.95 -6.71
N ASP A 701 29.98 -17.76 -7.96
CA ASP A 701 29.23 -18.08 -9.18
C ASP A 701 28.66 -19.51 -9.20
N LYS A 702 29.41 -20.48 -8.64
CA LYS A 702 29.02 -21.89 -8.56
C LYS A 702 27.88 -22.15 -7.57
N MET A 703 27.84 -21.45 -6.43
CA MET A 703 26.76 -21.61 -5.44
C MET A 703 25.43 -21.03 -5.94
N TRP A 704 25.45 -19.97 -6.74
CA TRP A 704 24.24 -19.44 -7.38
C TRP A 704 23.64 -20.46 -8.37
N ASP A 705 24.47 -21.18 -9.13
CA ASP A 705 23.98 -22.25 -10.01
C ASP A 705 23.34 -23.40 -9.21
N GLN A 706 24.00 -23.88 -8.15
CA GLN A 706 23.45 -24.96 -7.30
C GLN A 706 22.16 -24.53 -6.59
N SER A 707 22.08 -23.29 -6.12
CA SER A 707 20.87 -22.71 -5.53
C SER A 707 19.73 -22.62 -6.56
N ARG A 708 20.02 -22.24 -7.81
CA ARG A 708 19.05 -22.22 -8.90
C ARG A 708 18.54 -23.63 -9.21
N TYR A 709 19.43 -24.63 -9.24
CA TYR A 709 19.04 -26.03 -9.46
C TYR A 709 18.07 -26.54 -8.40
N ALA A 710 18.25 -26.18 -7.12
CA ALA A 710 17.29 -26.53 -6.08
C ALA A 710 15.93 -25.84 -6.30
N LEU A 711 15.89 -24.53 -6.58
CA LEU A 711 14.63 -23.83 -6.88
C LEU A 711 13.91 -24.42 -8.13
N GLN A 712 14.66 -24.73 -9.19
CA GLN A 712 14.14 -25.37 -10.41
C GLN A 712 13.61 -26.77 -10.12
N PHE A 713 14.29 -27.56 -9.28
CA PHE A 713 13.80 -28.89 -8.90
C PHE A 713 12.40 -28.83 -8.28
N PHE A 714 12.13 -27.89 -7.37
CA PHE A 714 10.79 -27.76 -6.78
C PHE A 714 9.75 -27.20 -7.77
N ASN A 715 10.10 -26.15 -8.52
CA ASN A 715 9.17 -25.45 -9.41
C ASN A 715 8.87 -26.23 -10.70
N ASP A 716 9.89 -26.67 -11.42
CA ASP A 716 9.77 -27.30 -12.75
C ASP A 716 9.17 -28.73 -12.65
N ASN A 717 9.18 -29.33 -11.46
CA ASN A 717 8.48 -30.59 -11.15
C ASN A 717 7.11 -30.39 -10.50
N GLU A 718 6.61 -29.15 -10.37
CA GLU A 718 5.31 -28.81 -9.78
C GLU A 718 5.11 -29.41 -8.38
N LEU A 719 6.16 -29.40 -7.53
CA LEU A 719 6.08 -30.03 -6.21
C LEU A 719 5.19 -29.21 -5.26
N PRO A 720 4.18 -29.81 -4.61
CA PRO A 720 3.28 -29.11 -3.69
C PRO A 720 3.94 -28.91 -2.31
N PHE A 721 5.12 -28.29 -2.26
CA PHE A 721 5.97 -28.17 -1.07
C PHE A 721 5.25 -27.56 0.14
N TRP A 722 4.26 -26.69 -0.09
CA TRP A 722 3.41 -26.11 0.96
C TRP A 722 2.51 -27.12 1.69
N LYS A 723 2.26 -28.30 1.09
CA LYS A 723 1.55 -29.44 1.70
C LYS A 723 2.47 -30.56 2.19
N MET A 724 3.74 -30.53 1.80
CA MET A 724 4.69 -31.59 2.10
C MET A 724 5.18 -31.51 3.57
N ILE A 725 5.57 -32.67 4.09
CA ILE A 725 5.95 -32.90 5.49
C ILE A 725 7.40 -33.40 5.52
N PRO A 726 8.27 -32.81 6.37
CA PRO A 726 9.62 -33.33 6.60
C PRO A 726 9.60 -34.47 7.60
N ASP A 727 10.36 -35.55 7.35
CA ASP A 727 10.25 -36.82 8.08
C ASP A 727 11.48 -37.71 7.85
N ASP A 728 12.65 -37.32 8.36
CA ASP A 728 13.90 -38.04 8.10
C ASP A 728 13.89 -39.50 8.64
N GLU A 729 13.06 -39.77 9.66
CA GLU A 729 12.78 -41.12 10.20
C GLU A 729 12.06 -42.05 9.19
N PHE A 730 11.69 -41.55 8.00
CA PHE A 730 11.13 -42.35 6.90
C PHE A 730 12.18 -43.29 6.25
N THR A 731 13.46 -43.10 6.53
CA THR A 731 14.54 -44.05 6.17
C THR A 731 15.29 -44.55 7.41
N ASP A 732 15.93 -45.72 7.30
CA ASP A 732 16.80 -46.27 8.35
C ASP A 732 18.20 -45.58 8.40
N ARG A 733 18.41 -44.45 7.69
CA ARG A 733 19.69 -43.71 7.64
C ARG A 733 19.61 -42.37 8.37
N GLU A 734 20.57 -42.12 9.27
CA GLU A 734 20.63 -40.91 10.10
C GLU A 734 20.97 -39.62 9.32
N ASP A 735 21.52 -39.74 8.11
CA ASP A 735 22.01 -38.62 7.30
C ASP A 735 21.12 -38.23 6.11
N ASP A 736 20.09 -39.00 5.77
CA ASP A 736 19.21 -38.65 4.65
C ASP A 736 18.17 -37.61 5.08
N TYR A 737 17.77 -36.71 4.17
CA TYR A 737 16.61 -35.83 4.41
C TYR A 737 15.41 -36.27 3.58
N VAL A 738 14.21 -36.28 4.16
CA VAL A 738 12.98 -36.71 3.46
C VAL A 738 11.88 -35.67 3.56
N PHE A 739 11.29 -35.35 2.41
CA PHE A 739 10.19 -34.39 2.31
C PHE A 739 9.12 -34.91 1.36
N TYR A 740 7.89 -35.10 1.83
CA TYR A 740 6.87 -35.83 1.06
C TYR A 740 5.43 -35.39 1.31
N LEU A 741 4.57 -35.68 0.35
CA LEU A 741 3.11 -35.64 0.47
C LEU A 741 2.61 -37.10 0.44
N PRO A 742 2.09 -37.63 1.57
CA PRO A 742 1.68 -39.04 1.67
C PRO A 742 0.81 -39.51 0.52
N GLY A 743 1.27 -40.55 -0.19
CA GLY A 743 0.51 -41.17 -1.27
C GLY A 743 0.53 -40.41 -2.59
N GLU A 744 1.29 -39.33 -2.75
CA GLU A 744 1.39 -38.55 -4.00
C GLU A 744 2.84 -38.42 -4.48
N VAL A 745 3.72 -37.80 -3.70
CA VAL A 745 5.11 -37.51 -4.10
C VAL A 745 6.07 -37.50 -2.91
N TYR A 746 7.26 -38.03 -3.12
CA TYR A 746 8.33 -38.17 -2.13
C TYR A 746 9.62 -37.64 -2.73
N VAL A 747 10.35 -36.87 -1.94
CA VAL A 747 11.72 -36.43 -2.23
C VAL A 747 12.62 -37.00 -1.15
N PHE A 748 13.69 -37.67 -1.56
CA PHE A 748 14.75 -38.14 -0.68
C PHE A 748 16.04 -37.43 -1.09
N TYR A 749 16.75 -36.84 -0.13
CA TYR A 749 18.08 -36.29 -0.35
C TYR A 749 19.10 -37.19 0.32
N LEU A 750 19.78 -38.00 -0.49
CA LEU A 750 20.76 -38.98 -0.06
C LEU A 750 22.13 -38.29 -0.03
N LYS A 751 22.57 -37.78 1.13
CA LYS A 751 23.80 -36.99 1.24
C LYS A 751 25.04 -37.73 0.74
N GLU A 752 25.13 -39.03 1.04
CA GLU A 752 26.27 -39.89 0.70
C GLU A 752 25.94 -40.91 -0.41
N GLY A 753 24.79 -40.74 -1.08
CA GLY A 753 24.39 -41.56 -2.22
C GLY A 753 23.99 -43.01 -1.88
N GLY A 754 24.38 -43.94 -2.75
CA GLY A 754 24.05 -45.36 -2.66
C GLY A 754 22.57 -45.72 -2.82
N ALA A 755 22.26 -47.01 -2.64
CA ALA A 755 20.90 -47.55 -2.70
C ALA A 755 20.15 -47.45 -1.36
N LEU A 756 18.82 -47.30 -1.38
CA LEU A 756 17.96 -47.43 -0.21
C LEU A 756 17.08 -48.68 -0.33
N GLU A 757 17.18 -49.57 0.65
CA GLU A 757 16.37 -50.80 0.71
C GLU A 757 15.18 -50.64 1.66
N GLY A 758 14.06 -51.27 1.33
CA GLY A 758 12.98 -51.56 2.29
C GLY A 758 12.05 -50.40 2.66
N ILE A 759 12.03 -49.30 1.91
CA ILE A 759 11.20 -48.11 2.15
C ILE A 759 9.73 -48.53 2.30
N ASP A 760 9.10 -48.19 3.43
CA ASP A 760 7.77 -48.69 3.80
C ASP A 760 6.63 -47.88 3.17
N MET A 761 6.01 -48.46 2.15
CA MET A 761 4.91 -47.86 1.39
C MET A 761 3.55 -48.52 1.72
N ARG A 762 3.48 -49.39 2.75
CA ARG A 762 2.27 -50.16 3.13
C ARG A 762 1.03 -49.30 3.37
N ALA A 763 1.21 -48.10 3.93
CA ALA A 763 0.10 -47.20 4.23
C ALA A 763 -0.48 -46.49 2.99
N GLN A 764 0.20 -46.56 1.84
CA GLN A 764 0.01 -45.65 0.71
C GLN A 764 -0.32 -46.39 -0.59
N GLY A 765 0.47 -47.42 -0.89
CA GLY A 765 0.29 -48.34 -2.03
C GLY A 765 0.32 -47.70 -3.43
N GLY A 766 0.43 -48.57 -4.44
CA GLY A 766 0.38 -48.20 -5.86
C GLY A 766 1.73 -48.34 -6.57
N ASP A 767 1.75 -47.90 -7.83
CA ASP A 767 2.96 -47.83 -8.65
C ASP A 767 3.59 -46.45 -8.54
N TYR A 768 4.92 -46.43 -8.39
CA TYR A 768 5.71 -45.21 -8.29
C TYR A 768 6.76 -45.16 -9.40
N GLU A 769 7.00 -43.96 -9.92
CA GLU A 769 8.07 -43.64 -10.85
C GLU A 769 9.20 -42.96 -10.07
N VAL A 770 10.41 -43.51 -10.17
CA VAL A 770 11.61 -43.09 -9.43
C VAL A 770 12.60 -42.46 -10.41
N SER A 771 12.98 -41.21 -10.16
CA SER A 771 13.90 -40.43 -11.00
C SER A 771 15.06 -39.86 -10.17
N TRP A 772 16.28 -39.93 -10.71
CA TRP A 772 17.50 -39.46 -10.06
C TRP A 772 17.87 -38.07 -10.55
N TYR A 773 17.90 -37.09 -9.66
CA TYR A 773 18.30 -35.71 -9.94
C TYR A 773 19.66 -35.42 -9.30
N ASN A 774 20.59 -34.94 -10.12
CA ASN A 774 21.95 -34.61 -9.73
C ASN A 774 22.00 -33.15 -9.22
N PRO A 775 22.10 -32.91 -7.90
CA PRO A 775 22.06 -31.56 -7.30
C PRO A 775 23.29 -30.70 -7.65
N ARG A 776 24.38 -31.29 -8.16
CA ARG A 776 25.61 -30.58 -8.56
C ARG A 776 25.51 -29.96 -9.96
N THR A 777 24.64 -30.51 -10.81
CA THR A 777 24.50 -30.17 -12.25
C THR A 777 23.09 -29.71 -12.64
N GLY A 778 22.09 -29.97 -11.81
CA GLY A 778 20.71 -29.56 -12.03
C GLY A 778 19.94 -30.42 -13.04
N GLN A 779 20.36 -31.68 -13.22
CA GLN A 779 19.83 -32.55 -14.27
C GLN A 779 19.30 -33.87 -13.71
N PHE A 780 18.20 -34.36 -14.29
CA PHE A 780 17.84 -35.77 -14.15
C PHE A 780 18.81 -36.65 -14.95
N VAL A 781 19.23 -37.77 -14.35
CA VAL A 781 20.21 -38.70 -14.92
C VAL A 781 19.60 -40.10 -14.95
N GLY A 782 19.82 -40.82 -16.05
CA GLY A 782 19.23 -42.15 -16.28
C GLY A 782 17.75 -42.11 -16.68
N GLU A 783 17.20 -43.29 -16.99
CA GLU A 783 15.78 -43.45 -17.30
C GLU A 783 14.95 -43.59 -16.01
N PRO A 784 13.73 -43.00 -15.92
CA PRO A 784 12.83 -43.19 -14.80
C PRO A 784 12.49 -44.67 -14.57
N ILE A 785 12.52 -45.09 -13.30
CA ILE A 785 12.42 -46.49 -12.91
C ILE A 785 11.05 -46.73 -12.28
N ILE A 786 10.26 -47.63 -12.85
CA ILE A 786 8.96 -47.99 -12.27
C ILE A 786 9.16 -48.99 -11.13
N ARG A 787 8.55 -48.68 -9.98
CA ARG A 787 8.51 -49.50 -8.78
C ARG A 787 7.07 -49.85 -8.42
N THR A 788 6.74 -51.12 -8.65
CA THR A 788 5.47 -51.74 -8.28
C THR A 788 5.65 -52.49 -6.97
N GLY A 789 5.01 -52.04 -5.89
CA GLY A 789 5.17 -52.65 -4.57
C GLY A 789 3.96 -52.39 -3.66
N TYR A 790 3.30 -53.48 -3.23
CA TYR A 790 2.16 -53.39 -2.29
C TYR A 790 2.57 -53.07 -0.84
N SER A 791 3.88 -52.98 -0.54
CA SER A 791 4.36 -52.81 0.84
C SER A 791 5.73 -52.16 0.97
N ARG A 792 6.73 -52.54 0.17
CA ARG A 792 8.08 -51.98 0.23
C ARG A 792 8.63 -51.66 -1.15
N ILE A 793 9.45 -50.61 -1.23
CA ILE A 793 10.15 -50.18 -2.45
C ILE A 793 11.64 -50.08 -2.14
N ASP A 794 12.47 -50.62 -3.03
CA ASP A 794 13.92 -50.45 -3.01
C ASP A 794 14.33 -49.43 -4.08
N LEU A 795 15.01 -48.35 -3.68
CA LEU A 795 15.68 -47.42 -4.59
C LEU A 795 17.06 -48.00 -4.91
N PRO A 796 17.41 -48.19 -6.20
CA PRO A 796 18.70 -48.77 -6.58
C PRO A 796 19.85 -47.80 -6.30
N GLU A 797 21.08 -48.16 -6.64
CA GLU A 797 22.17 -47.18 -6.71
C GLU A 797 21.85 -46.10 -7.78
N PRO A 798 22.32 -44.85 -7.60
CA PRO A 798 22.21 -43.83 -8.64
C PRO A 798 22.98 -44.24 -9.91
N PRO A 799 22.64 -43.70 -11.09
CA PRO A 799 23.21 -44.16 -12.37
C PRO A 799 24.72 -43.93 -12.52
N GLU A 800 25.28 -42.98 -11.78
CA GLU A 800 26.69 -42.60 -11.77
C GLU A 800 27.05 -42.02 -10.39
N ALA A 801 28.34 -41.78 -10.12
CA ALA A 801 28.82 -41.08 -8.91
C ALA A 801 28.13 -41.58 -7.62
N VAL A 802 28.23 -42.88 -7.37
CA VAL A 802 27.42 -43.60 -6.36
C VAL A 802 27.69 -43.21 -4.91
N ASP A 803 28.83 -42.57 -4.66
CA ASP A 803 29.31 -42.06 -3.38
C ASP A 803 29.12 -40.54 -3.21
N GLN A 804 28.32 -39.92 -4.08
CA GLN A 804 28.03 -38.47 -4.06
C GLN A 804 26.55 -38.21 -3.71
N ASP A 805 26.19 -36.95 -3.45
CA ASP A 805 24.82 -36.60 -3.04
C ASP A 805 23.79 -36.74 -4.17
N TRP A 806 22.59 -37.26 -3.89
CA TRP A 806 21.54 -37.42 -4.90
C TRP A 806 20.17 -37.04 -4.37
N VAL A 807 19.37 -36.40 -5.22
CA VAL A 807 17.96 -36.16 -4.95
C VAL A 807 17.15 -37.22 -5.70
N VAL A 808 16.41 -38.05 -4.99
CA VAL A 808 15.47 -38.99 -5.60
C VAL A 808 14.08 -38.39 -5.57
N LEU A 809 13.49 -38.20 -6.75
CA LEU A 809 12.09 -37.85 -6.90
C LEU A 809 11.29 -39.14 -7.15
N MET A 810 10.38 -39.48 -6.24
CA MET A 810 9.48 -40.63 -6.38
C MET A 810 8.02 -40.13 -6.43
N LYS A 811 7.40 -40.20 -7.61
CA LYS A 811 6.01 -39.76 -7.87
C LYS A 811 5.09 -40.95 -8.09
N LYS A 812 3.86 -40.90 -7.59
CA LYS A 812 2.83 -41.89 -7.88
C LYS A 812 2.33 -41.76 -9.33
N ARG A 813 1.97 -42.89 -9.94
CA ARG A 813 1.44 -42.97 -11.32
C ARG A 813 -0.09 -43.10 -11.37
#